data_AF-A0A950V3S0-F1
#
_entry.id   AF-A0A950V3S0-F1
#
_cell.length_a   1.000
_cell.length_b   1.000
_cell.length_c   1.000
_cell.angle_alpha   90.00
_cell.angle_beta   90.00
_cell.angle_gamma   90.00
#
_symmetry.space_group_name_H-M   'P 1'
#
loop_
_entity.id
_entity.type
_entity.pdbx_description
1 polymer ?
#
loop_
_entity_poly.entity_id
_entity_poly.type
_entity_poly.pdbx_seq_one_letter_code
_entity_poly.pdbx_strand_id
1 'polypeptide(L)'
;SVIPSAVELASHPVWGRHSDLAGNARIVWLMGFLLPLFPLVWMTAGVLDGVVPITAVLVALQIAATLVWAGFSFCAGNFIYDVAPRENLVRYLAYFSILTSFAGAVGAALGGVLAENLPPLLGHPYRFVFLIAGALLLAVQILFGWTFKEPRTDVQSVGPVRLLLAVVGVWPLRDAGGRRNTFTMLGLVWWIVSQPGRMARRVWSMVRAPQPGRSSKNGLVKKLFGLLAVVLSGFAAFSAPRAPAGPLDDARPSPVQTEEDVFSLLAKFHKHAYFPASGLTGDSIEIETGRLRTFSAASKETLHLFQLALAIRGNPHSMEFVSPGHSDQAFEKSLDLLSRKMQAYHEFAENPDYRGFGGFIPWFDAVPTRVGDQLVERIRPTSGWHDRVPSLDNGEFMWSLYFTYHVLEDAAASRPADPRLAALAADYKAHFQRLAGNAVAMFYDGDGKIRTEARILDPKAAPSAANTADAAPGHDLNDPYEGELMAMMMTLFGNWDDVKEPARAQALPARAHDEPAWRNDSLRRVWLKKREEFKTRSLRVTTGKVTIKEGDVFSAHEAWGLLIAPYKAVPASRFAFEQDERFRTLRAAAAGGGLLGSANIVKETGEVIFRSLGIRDAARLTHEDFEDWTMLTPYAAFPLIHLDRAAGLAWLKRMSVPNVISEKGYLDSARRDGRLAVPVASWETNGLLQLTLSGGVDEPNENHLKRDRKWGEFEALISWQYGVFPGYT
;
A
#
# COMPACT_ATOMS: atom_id res chain seq x y z
N SER A 1 -14.22 -11.08 13.37
CA SER A 1 -12.75 -11.15 13.52
C SER A 1 -12.18 -10.06 14.44
N VAL A 2 -12.66 -8.81 14.42
CA VAL A 2 -12.09 -7.68 15.19
C VAL A 2 -12.11 -7.86 16.72
N ILE A 3 -13.24 -8.31 17.31
CA ILE A 3 -13.34 -8.53 18.76
C ILE A 3 -12.29 -9.54 19.24
N PRO A 4 -12.14 -10.72 18.60
CA PRO A 4 -11.03 -11.64 18.88
C PRO A 4 -9.65 -10.98 18.82
N SER A 5 -9.30 -10.32 17.71
CA SER A 5 -7.96 -9.73 17.56
C SER A 5 -7.64 -8.65 18.60
N ALA A 6 -8.62 -7.83 18.99
CA ALA A 6 -8.45 -6.83 20.03
C ALA A 6 -8.28 -7.46 21.42
N VAL A 7 -9.05 -8.51 21.73
CA VAL A 7 -8.97 -9.26 22.99
C VAL A 7 -7.64 -10.00 23.08
N GLU A 8 -7.18 -10.61 21.98
CA GLU A 8 -5.89 -11.29 21.88
C GLU A 8 -4.73 -10.32 22.19
N LEU A 9 -4.66 -9.21 21.46
CA LEU A 9 -3.62 -8.20 21.67
C LEU A 9 -3.64 -7.62 23.09
N ALA A 10 -4.82 -7.33 23.64
CA ALA A 10 -4.97 -6.81 24.99
C ALA A 10 -4.58 -7.84 26.08
N SER A 11 -4.63 -9.14 25.76
CA SER A 11 -4.29 -10.21 26.69
C SER A 11 -2.80 -10.53 26.76
N HIS A 12 -2.01 -10.19 25.73
CA HIS A 12 -0.57 -10.50 25.69
C HIS A 12 0.23 -10.00 26.91
N PRO A 13 0.02 -8.78 27.44
CA PRO A 13 0.72 -8.33 28.65
C PRO A 13 0.33 -9.12 29.91
N VAL A 14 -0.91 -9.60 29.98
CA VAL A 14 -1.37 -10.48 31.07
C VAL A 14 -0.67 -11.82 30.95
N TRP A 15 -0.64 -12.40 29.75
CA TRP A 15 0.00 -13.68 29.49
C TRP A 15 1.50 -13.65 29.71
N GLY A 16 2.20 -12.59 29.27
CA GLY A 16 3.63 -12.38 29.54
C GLY A 16 3.97 -12.42 31.03
N ARG A 17 3.19 -11.72 31.87
CA ARG A 17 3.44 -11.74 33.33
C ARG A 17 3.15 -13.11 33.96
N HIS A 18 2.13 -13.81 33.48
CA HIS A 18 1.81 -15.13 34.01
C HIS A 18 2.82 -16.18 33.54
N SER A 19 3.32 -16.10 32.30
CA SER A 19 4.39 -16.97 31.80
C SER A 19 5.69 -16.75 32.54
N ASP A 20 6.03 -15.50 32.85
CA ASP A 20 7.24 -15.17 33.62
C ASP A 20 7.21 -15.74 35.04
N LEU A 21 6.03 -15.85 35.66
CA LEU A 21 5.87 -16.35 37.03
C LEU A 21 5.68 -17.87 37.11
N ALA A 22 4.85 -18.44 36.23
CA ALA A 22 4.41 -19.83 36.32
C ALA A 22 5.09 -20.77 35.30
N GLY A 23 5.76 -20.20 34.29
CA GLY A 23 6.36 -20.93 33.18
C GLY A 23 5.42 -21.09 31.98
N ASN A 24 5.99 -21.16 30.78
CA ASN A 24 5.25 -21.29 29.52
C ASN A 24 4.56 -22.66 29.40
N ALA A 25 5.24 -23.75 29.79
CA ALA A 25 4.73 -25.12 29.66
C ALA A 25 3.46 -25.34 30.49
N ARG A 26 3.41 -24.78 31.71
CA ARG A 26 2.25 -24.93 32.59
C ARG A 26 1.01 -24.17 32.10
N ILE A 27 1.20 -23.03 31.45
CA ILE A 27 0.09 -22.26 30.85
C ILE A 27 -0.44 -22.96 29.61
N VAL A 28 0.45 -23.45 28.74
CA VAL A 28 0.07 -24.27 27.57
C VAL A 28 -0.74 -25.48 28.02
N TRP A 29 -0.28 -26.19 29.06
CA TRP A 29 -1.00 -27.32 29.64
C TRP A 29 -2.40 -26.94 30.14
N LEU A 30 -2.52 -25.85 30.90
CA LEU A 30 -3.80 -25.40 31.45
C LEU A 30 -4.77 -24.96 30.34
N MET A 31 -4.31 -24.16 29.38
CA MET A 31 -5.13 -23.68 28.27
C MET A 31 -5.55 -24.83 27.35
N GLY A 32 -4.67 -25.82 27.14
CA GLY A 32 -4.98 -27.04 26.38
C GLY A 32 -6.15 -27.83 26.95
N PHE A 33 -6.40 -27.79 28.27
CA PHE A 33 -7.60 -28.40 28.87
C PHE A 33 -8.87 -27.55 28.72
N LEU A 34 -8.74 -26.24 28.53
CA LEU A 34 -9.87 -25.32 28.35
C LEU A 34 -10.33 -25.25 26.89
N LEU A 35 -9.41 -25.40 25.93
CA LEU A 35 -9.70 -25.36 24.49
C LEU A 35 -10.81 -26.34 24.04
N PRO A 36 -10.84 -27.62 24.48
CA PRO A 36 -11.90 -28.56 24.13
C PRO A 36 -13.31 -28.13 24.57
N LEU A 37 -13.42 -27.25 25.56
CA LEU A 37 -14.72 -26.83 26.10
C LEU A 37 -15.48 -25.94 25.11
N PHE A 38 -14.80 -25.16 24.26
CA PHE A 38 -15.47 -24.20 23.38
C PHE A 38 -16.27 -24.87 22.25
N PRO A 39 -15.75 -25.86 21.50
CA PRO A 39 -16.56 -26.61 20.55
C PRO A 39 -17.76 -27.31 21.20
N LEU A 40 -17.58 -27.86 22.41
CA LEU A 40 -18.64 -28.53 23.15
C LEU A 40 -19.74 -27.57 23.62
N VAL A 41 -19.39 -26.35 24.01
CA VAL A 41 -20.37 -25.30 24.36
C VAL A 41 -21.04 -24.71 23.11
N TRP A 42 -20.35 -24.61 21.97
CA TRP A 42 -20.99 -24.23 20.70
C TRP A 42 -22.02 -25.25 20.23
N MET A 43 -21.85 -26.53 20.58
CA MET A 43 -22.86 -27.56 20.30
C MET A 43 -24.20 -27.29 21.00
N THR A 44 -24.20 -26.65 22.18
CA THR A 44 -25.43 -26.37 22.96
C THR A 44 -26.10 -25.04 22.59
N ALA A 45 -25.42 -24.17 21.85
CA ALA A 45 -25.94 -22.85 21.47
C ALA A 45 -27.27 -22.91 20.70
N GLY A 46 -27.45 -23.92 19.85
CA GLY A 46 -28.70 -24.11 19.09
C GLY A 46 -29.81 -24.86 19.83
N VAL A 47 -29.58 -25.30 21.08
CA VAL A 47 -30.62 -25.91 21.95
C VAL A 47 -31.24 -24.87 22.89
N LEU A 48 -30.52 -23.77 23.14
CA LEU A 48 -30.93 -22.67 24.03
C LEU A 48 -31.66 -21.53 23.28
N ASP A 49 -31.96 -21.73 22.00
CA ASP A 49 -32.66 -20.76 21.17
C ASP A 49 -34.08 -20.52 21.72
N GLY A 50 -34.36 -19.29 22.17
CA GLY A 50 -35.64 -18.90 22.78
C GLY A 50 -35.67 -18.70 24.30
N VAL A 51 -34.59 -19.01 25.05
CA VAL A 51 -34.55 -18.85 26.53
C VAL A 51 -33.71 -17.65 27.00
N VAL A 52 -32.64 -17.31 26.27
CA VAL A 52 -31.69 -16.22 26.59
C VAL A 52 -31.31 -15.52 25.28
N PRO A 53 -31.01 -14.20 25.26
CA PRO A 53 -30.45 -13.54 24.08
C PRO A 53 -29.13 -14.20 23.64
N ILE A 54 -29.24 -15.10 22.65
CA ILE A 54 -28.17 -15.98 22.17
C ILE A 54 -26.93 -15.20 21.71
N THR A 55 -27.12 -14.00 21.17
CA THR A 55 -26.05 -13.12 20.72
C THR A 55 -25.10 -12.75 21.87
N ALA A 56 -25.61 -12.41 23.05
CA ALA A 56 -24.77 -12.03 24.19
C ALA A 56 -23.94 -13.22 24.72
N VAL A 57 -24.54 -14.41 24.72
CA VAL A 57 -23.88 -15.66 25.11
C VAL A 57 -22.77 -16.01 24.12
N LEU A 58 -23.04 -15.92 22.81
CA LEU A 58 -22.04 -16.18 21.78
C LEU A 58 -20.89 -15.17 21.79
N VAL A 59 -21.16 -13.89 22.05
CA VAL A 59 -20.11 -12.88 22.23
C VAL A 59 -19.25 -13.19 23.45
N ALA A 60 -19.85 -13.52 24.60
CA ALA A 60 -19.10 -13.88 25.80
C ALA A 60 -18.23 -15.13 25.59
N LEU A 61 -18.78 -16.15 24.92
CA LEU A 61 -18.05 -17.36 24.56
C LEU A 61 -16.91 -17.08 23.59
N GLN A 62 -17.11 -16.22 22.61
CA GLN A 62 -16.07 -15.85 21.66
C GLN A 62 -14.92 -15.10 22.36
N ILE A 63 -15.23 -14.20 23.30
CA ILE A 63 -14.21 -13.50 24.10
C ILE A 63 -13.42 -14.51 24.95
N ALA A 64 -14.11 -15.43 25.63
CA ALA A 64 -13.46 -16.46 26.44
C ALA A 64 -12.59 -17.41 25.60
N ALA A 65 -13.08 -17.85 24.44
CA ALA A 65 -12.33 -18.69 23.51
C ALA A 65 -11.05 -17.99 23.03
N THR A 66 -11.18 -16.71 22.68
CA THR A 66 -10.06 -15.90 22.22
C THR A 66 -9.00 -15.74 23.32
N LEU A 67 -9.41 -15.48 24.57
CA LEU A 67 -8.46 -15.37 25.68
C LEU A 67 -7.66 -16.64 25.89
N VAL A 68 -8.31 -17.81 25.84
CA VAL A 68 -7.64 -19.12 25.99
C VAL A 68 -6.71 -19.39 24.82
N TRP A 69 -7.13 -19.14 23.58
CA TRP A 69 -6.30 -19.28 22.39
C TRP A 69 -5.08 -18.36 22.42
N ALA A 70 -5.25 -17.10 22.81
CA ALA A 70 -4.16 -16.15 22.95
C ALA A 70 -3.11 -16.62 23.96
N GLY A 71 -3.55 -17.16 25.11
CA GLY A 71 -2.64 -17.70 26.13
C GLY A 71 -1.89 -18.94 25.65
N PHE A 72 -2.59 -19.85 24.97
CA PHE A 72 -2.00 -21.05 24.40
C PHE A 72 -0.95 -20.71 23.34
N SER A 73 -1.31 -19.92 22.32
CA SER A 73 -0.42 -19.57 21.21
C SER A 73 0.78 -18.74 21.66
N PHE A 74 0.56 -17.75 22.55
CA PHE A 74 1.65 -16.92 23.10
C PHE A 74 2.66 -17.75 23.89
N CYS A 75 2.19 -18.61 24.80
CA CYS A 75 3.09 -19.43 25.62
C CYS A 75 3.72 -20.57 24.83
N ALA A 76 3.02 -21.14 23.84
CA ALA A 76 3.59 -22.16 22.94
C ALA A 76 4.71 -21.56 22.07
N GLY A 77 4.53 -20.35 21.55
CA GLY A 77 5.58 -19.62 20.84
C GLY A 77 6.79 -19.34 21.72
N ASN A 78 6.56 -18.81 22.93
CA ASN A 78 7.65 -18.52 23.88
C ASN A 78 8.40 -19.77 24.35
N PHE A 79 7.71 -20.90 24.52
CA PHE A 79 8.32 -22.17 24.89
C PHE A 79 9.38 -22.65 23.88
N ILE A 80 9.20 -22.35 22.58
CA ILE A 80 10.20 -22.67 21.55
C ILE A 80 11.51 -21.91 21.80
N TYR A 81 11.42 -20.64 22.20
CA TYR A 81 12.59 -19.83 22.55
C TYR A 81 13.30 -20.33 23.82
N ASP A 82 12.56 -20.94 24.76
CA ASP A 82 13.11 -21.49 25.99
C ASP A 82 13.83 -22.84 25.79
N VAL A 83 13.43 -23.63 24.77
CA VAL A 83 13.94 -25.00 24.55
C VAL A 83 14.91 -25.10 23.37
N ALA A 84 14.76 -24.27 22.34
CA ALA A 84 15.57 -24.39 21.13
C ALA A 84 17.00 -23.82 21.32
N PRO A 85 18.06 -24.55 20.92
CA PRO A 85 19.41 -24.01 20.84
C PRO A 85 19.47 -22.78 19.92
N ARG A 86 20.14 -21.71 20.36
CA ARG A 86 20.20 -20.42 19.63
C ARG A 86 20.66 -20.55 18.18
N GLU A 87 21.59 -21.47 17.93
CA GLU A 87 22.16 -21.75 16.60
C GLU A 87 21.13 -22.30 15.61
N ASN A 88 20.07 -22.97 16.10
CA ASN A 88 19.06 -23.63 15.28
C ASN A 88 17.66 -23.05 15.47
N LEU A 89 17.51 -21.97 16.24
CA LEU A 89 16.20 -21.38 16.60
C LEU A 89 15.33 -21.10 15.37
N VAL A 90 15.91 -20.53 14.31
CA VAL A 90 15.20 -20.23 13.06
C VAL A 90 14.65 -21.51 12.40
N ARG A 91 15.39 -22.64 12.47
CA ARG A 91 14.94 -23.93 11.93
C ARG A 91 13.77 -24.50 12.72
N TYR A 92 13.82 -24.42 14.05
CA TYR A 92 12.71 -24.89 14.90
C TYR A 92 11.45 -24.05 14.72
N LEU A 93 11.58 -22.72 14.57
CA LEU A 93 10.45 -21.85 14.25
C LEU A 93 9.87 -22.18 12.86
N ALA A 94 10.71 -22.43 11.86
CA ALA A 94 10.26 -22.85 10.53
C ALA A 94 9.51 -24.20 10.58
N TYR A 95 10.03 -25.20 11.31
CA TYR A 95 9.34 -26.48 11.49
C TYR A 95 8.00 -26.31 12.20
N PHE A 96 7.94 -25.49 13.25
CA PHE A 96 6.71 -25.18 13.96
C PHE A 96 5.66 -24.54 13.03
N SER A 97 6.05 -23.54 12.23
CA SER A 97 5.16 -22.89 11.28
C SER A 97 4.67 -23.82 10.17
N ILE A 98 5.54 -24.68 9.63
CA ILE A 98 5.17 -25.66 8.59
C ILE A 98 4.19 -26.69 9.16
N LEU A 99 4.49 -27.27 10.33
CA LEU A 99 3.63 -28.28 10.95
C LEU A 99 2.26 -27.72 11.34
N THR A 100 2.22 -26.51 11.88
CA THR A 100 0.95 -25.84 12.24
C THR A 100 0.11 -25.49 11.02
N SER A 101 0.74 -25.00 9.95
CA SER A 101 0.03 -24.68 8.70
C SER A 101 -0.49 -25.95 8.00
N PHE A 102 0.33 -27.01 7.96
CA PHE A 102 -0.07 -28.30 7.39
C PHE A 102 -1.20 -28.95 8.19
N ALA A 103 -1.10 -28.98 9.53
CA ALA A 103 -2.16 -29.49 10.39
C ALA A 103 -3.45 -28.67 10.25
N GLY A 104 -3.34 -27.34 10.08
CA GLY A 104 -4.47 -26.46 9.81
C GLY A 104 -5.17 -26.81 8.48
N ALA A 105 -4.40 -27.01 7.41
CA ALA A 105 -4.94 -27.39 6.10
C ALA A 105 -5.63 -28.77 6.14
N VAL A 106 -4.99 -29.78 6.74
CA VAL A 106 -5.57 -31.12 6.90
C VAL A 106 -6.83 -31.07 7.78
N GLY A 107 -6.80 -30.30 8.88
CA GLY A 107 -7.94 -30.12 9.76
C GLY A 107 -9.13 -29.47 9.07
N ALA A 108 -8.89 -28.44 8.24
CA ALA A 108 -9.93 -27.79 7.47
C ALA A 108 -10.55 -28.74 6.42
N ALA A 109 -9.72 -29.49 5.69
CA ALA A 109 -10.18 -30.46 4.71
C ALA A 109 -11.01 -31.59 5.35
N LEU A 110 -10.51 -32.19 6.43
CA LEU A 110 -11.25 -33.23 7.16
C LEU A 110 -12.52 -32.68 7.80
N GLY A 111 -12.49 -31.46 8.32
CA GLY A 111 -13.67 -30.79 8.89
C GLY A 111 -14.78 -30.59 7.87
N GLY A 112 -14.43 -30.18 6.63
CA GLY A 112 -15.38 -30.05 5.53
C GLY A 112 -16.00 -31.40 5.12
N VAL A 113 -15.17 -32.41 4.90
CA VAL A 113 -15.64 -33.77 4.53
C VAL A 113 -16.55 -34.35 5.61
N LEU A 114 -16.19 -34.21 6.90
CA LEU A 114 -17.01 -34.69 8.00
C LEU A 114 -18.33 -33.93 8.14
N ALA A 115 -18.37 -32.63 7.85
CA ALA A 115 -19.59 -31.83 7.89
C ALA A 115 -20.62 -32.28 6.84
N GLU A 116 -20.18 -32.76 5.68
CA GLU A 116 -21.06 -33.21 4.59
C GLU A 116 -21.53 -34.67 4.74
N ASN A 117 -20.72 -35.54 5.34
CA ASN A 117 -20.95 -36.99 5.35
C ASN A 117 -21.50 -37.54 6.67
N LEU A 118 -21.45 -36.78 7.77
CA LEU A 118 -21.99 -37.23 9.05
C LEU A 118 -23.50 -36.96 9.17
N PRO A 119 -24.28 -37.90 9.75
CA PRO A 119 -25.70 -37.67 9.99
C PRO A 119 -25.90 -36.48 10.94
N PRO A 120 -27.00 -35.71 10.89
CA PRO A 120 -27.21 -34.61 11.81
C PRO A 120 -27.30 -35.07 13.29
N LEU A 121 -26.57 -34.42 14.20
CA LEU A 121 -26.76 -34.58 15.65
C LEU A 121 -27.69 -33.50 16.15
N LEU A 122 -28.76 -33.87 16.88
CA LEU A 122 -29.71 -32.91 17.46
C LEU A 122 -30.25 -31.89 16.42
N GLY A 123 -30.39 -32.30 15.16
CA GLY A 123 -30.94 -31.48 14.07
C GLY A 123 -29.94 -30.63 13.27
N HIS A 124 -28.62 -30.73 13.51
CA HIS A 124 -27.64 -29.97 12.70
C HIS A 124 -26.33 -30.75 12.44
N PRO A 125 -25.80 -30.77 11.19
CA PRO A 125 -24.63 -31.57 10.82
C PRO A 125 -23.33 -31.13 11.51
N TYR A 126 -23.16 -29.83 11.75
CA TYR A 126 -21.95 -29.27 12.38
C TYR A 126 -21.77 -29.65 13.86
N ARG A 127 -22.82 -30.13 14.53
CA ARG A 127 -22.72 -30.53 15.95
C ARG A 127 -21.87 -31.79 16.14
N PHE A 128 -21.91 -32.72 15.19
CA PHE A 128 -20.98 -33.86 15.19
C PHE A 128 -19.54 -33.41 14.99
N VAL A 129 -19.30 -32.46 14.09
CA VAL A 129 -17.96 -31.92 13.84
C VAL A 129 -17.40 -31.25 15.09
N PHE A 130 -18.22 -30.48 15.83
CA PHE A 130 -17.81 -29.89 17.10
C PHE A 130 -17.54 -30.92 18.20
N LEU A 131 -18.35 -31.98 18.28
CA LEU A 131 -18.12 -33.07 19.22
C LEU A 131 -16.80 -33.79 18.94
N ILE A 132 -16.55 -34.12 17.67
CA ILE A 132 -15.31 -34.78 17.23
C ILE A 132 -14.11 -33.85 17.50
N ALA A 133 -14.19 -32.57 17.13
CA ALA A 133 -13.12 -31.61 17.37
C ALA A 133 -12.82 -31.45 18.88
N GLY A 134 -13.84 -31.31 19.72
CA GLY A 134 -13.70 -31.26 21.17
C GLY A 134 -13.08 -32.53 21.75
N ALA A 135 -13.53 -33.70 21.30
CA ALA A 135 -13.00 -35.00 21.74
C ALA A 135 -11.53 -35.19 21.32
N LEU A 136 -11.16 -34.82 20.09
CA LEU A 136 -9.79 -34.92 19.60
C LEU A 136 -8.85 -33.95 20.34
N LEU A 137 -9.27 -32.70 20.55
CA LEU A 137 -8.49 -31.73 21.33
C LEU A 137 -8.26 -32.23 22.76
N LEU A 138 -9.30 -32.79 23.40
CA LEU A 138 -9.19 -33.36 24.74
C LEU A 138 -8.28 -34.59 24.76
N ALA A 139 -8.41 -35.48 23.77
CA ALA A 139 -7.56 -36.66 23.65
C ALA A 139 -6.08 -36.28 23.49
N VAL A 140 -5.76 -35.32 22.61
CA VAL A 140 -4.40 -34.81 22.45
C VAL A 140 -3.87 -34.27 23.77
N GLN A 141 -4.69 -33.48 24.49
CA GLN A 141 -4.27 -32.93 25.78
C GLN A 141 -4.05 -34.02 26.85
N ILE A 142 -4.88 -35.06 26.90
CA ILE A 142 -4.72 -36.17 27.84
C ILE A 142 -3.50 -37.03 27.50
N LEU A 143 -3.24 -37.28 26.21
CA LEU A 143 -2.14 -38.12 25.76
C LEU A 143 -0.78 -37.42 25.84
N PHE A 144 -0.74 -36.14 25.43
CA PHE A 144 0.51 -35.40 25.24
C PHE A 144 0.70 -34.23 26.21
N GLY A 145 -0.31 -33.82 26.98
CA GLY A 145 -0.16 -32.71 27.92
C GLY A 145 1.00 -32.92 28.92
N TRP A 146 1.21 -34.16 29.35
CA TRP A 146 2.24 -34.51 30.34
C TRP A 146 3.68 -34.47 29.79
N THR A 147 3.87 -34.34 28.47
CA THR A 147 5.21 -34.32 27.87
C THR A 147 5.89 -32.96 27.96
N PHE A 148 5.12 -31.89 28.22
CA PHE A 148 5.63 -30.52 28.33
C PHE A 148 6.27 -30.29 29.69
N LYS A 149 7.61 -30.34 29.75
CA LYS A 149 8.39 -29.98 30.94
C LYS A 149 8.90 -28.56 30.81
N GLU A 150 8.75 -27.78 31.87
CA GLU A 150 9.30 -26.43 31.94
C GLU A 150 10.83 -26.49 32.02
N PRO A 151 11.57 -25.93 31.05
CA PRO A 151 13.04 -25.92 31.07
C PRO A 151 13.61 -24.89 32.06
N ARG A 152 12.82 -23.85 32.37
CA ARG A 152 13.19 -22.76 33.27
C ARG A 152 13.14 -23.18 34.73
N THR A 153 14.22 -22.91 35.47
CA THR A 153 14.34 -23.23 36.90
C THR A 153 13.92 -22.08 37.83
N ASP A 154 13.69 -20.89 37.29
CA ASP A 154 13.36 -19.64 38.00
C ASP A 154 11.85 -19.42 38.21
N VAL A 155 11.01 -20.38 37.79
CA VAL A 155 9.55 -20.28 37.86
C VAL A 155 8.97 -20.77 39.20
N GLN A 156 7.85 -20.18 39.61
CA GLN A 156 7.14 -20.60 40.82
C GLN A 156 6.42 -21.93 40.62
N SER A 157 6.48 -22.82 41.60
CA SER A 157 5.65 -24.02 41.63
C SER A 157 4.21 -23.66 42.03
N VAL A 158 3.35 -23.42 41.05
CA VAL A 158 1.94 -23.08 41.26
C VAL A 158 1.06 -24.26 40.83
N GLY A 159 0.14 -24.70 41.70
CA GLY A 159 -0.82 -25.75 41.35
C GLY A 159 -1.84 -25.29 40.28
N PRO A 160 -2.42 -26.20 39.48
CA PRO A 160 -3.28 -25.85 38.34
C PRO A 160 -4.49 -24.97 38.68
N VAL A 161 -5.18 -25.29 39.79
CA VAL A 161 -6.35 -24.52 40.26
C VAL A 161 -5.94 -23.09 40.64
N ARG A 162 -4.78 -22.95 41.30
CA ARG A 162 -4.27 -21.64 41.70
C ARG A 162 -3.79 -20.83 40.50
N LEU A 163 -3.23 -21.48 39.47
CA LEU A 163 -2.87 -20.85 38.21
C LEU A 163 -4.12 -20.40 37.44
N LEU A 164 -5.15 -21.22 37.36
CA LEU A 164 -6.43 -20.87 36.75
C LEU A 164 -7.08 -19.66 37.47
N LEU A 165 -7.14 -19.70 38.80
CA LEU A 165 -7.67 -18.58 39.59
C LEU A 165 -6.82 -17.31 39.46
N ALA A 166 -5.51 -17.45 39.23
CA ALA A 166 -4.63 -16.30 38.97
C ALA A 166 -4.88 -15.68 37.60
N VAL A 167 -4.93 -16.51 36.56
CA VAL A 167 -5.22 -16.09 35.18
C VAL A 167 -6.58 -15.41 35.12
N VAL A 168 -7.62 -16.03 35.70
CA VAL A 168 -8.97 -15.48 35.77
C VAL A 168 -9.03 -14.24 36.65
N GLY A 169 -8.16 -14.12 37.66
CA GLY A 169 -8.04 -12.92 38.48
C GLY A 169 -8.68 -12.95 39.84
N VAL A 170 -9.09 -14.13 40.26
CA VAL A 170 -9.65 -14.40 41.58
C VAL A 170 -8.54 -14.50 42.62
N TRP A 171 -7.32 -14.92 42.24
CA TRP A 171 -6.20 -15.12 43.17
C TRP A 171 -4.85 -14.63 42.64
N PRO A 172 -4.30 -13.49 43.09
CA PRO A 172 -3.07 -12.94 42.50
C PRO A 172 -1.83 -13.78 42.82
N LEU A 173 -0.99 -14.01 41.82
CA LEU A 173 0.40 -14.46 42.02
C LEU A 173 1.25 -13.28 42.52
N ARG A 174 2.22 -13.56 43.39
CA ARG A 174 3.14 -12.54 43.93
C ARG A 174 4.48 -12.67 43.23
N ASP A 175 5.09 -11.54 42.86
CA ASP A 175 6.45 -11.54 42.33
C ASP A 175 7.49 -11.78 43.46
N ALA A 176 8.76 -11.97 43.08
CA ALA A 176 9.87 -12.17 44.03
C ALA A 176 10.07 -10.98 45.00
N GLY A 177 9.48 -9.81 44.72
CA GLY A 177 9.47 -8.62 45.56
C GLY A 177 8.22 -8.48 46.45
N GLY A 178 7.35 -9.49 46.51
CA GLY A 178 6.15 -9.51 47.36
C GLY A 178 4.98 -8.65 46.86
N ARG A 179 5.05 -8.05 45.67
CA ARG A 179 3.95 -7.26 45.10
C ARG A 179 2.90 -8.19 44.51
N ARG A 180 1.62 -7.85 44.75
CA ARG A 180 0.48 -8.57 44.17
C ARG A 180 0.41 -8.26 42.66
N ASN A 181 0.34 -9.28 41.81
CA ASN A 181 0.01 -9.07 40.40
C ASN A 181 -1.44 -8.59 40.28
N THR A 182 -1.62 -7.32 39.92
CA THR A 182 -2.94 -6.68 39.78
C THR A 182 -3.50 -6.77 38.36
N PHE A 183 -2.76 -7.34 37.40
CA PHE A 183 -3.23 -7.54 36.03
C PHE A 183 -3.84 -8.93 35.88
N THR A 184 -5.16 -8.97 35.77
CA THR A 184 -5.94 -10.20 35.72
C THR A 184 -6.95 -10.18 34.59
N MET A 185 -7.42 -11.35 34.13
CA MET A 185 -8.46 -11.39 33.08
C MET A 185 -9.77 -10.76 33.52
N LEU A 186 -10.24 -10.99 34.75
CA LEU A 186 -11.42 -10.30 35.27
C LEU A 186 -11.19 -8.80 35.40
N GLY A 187 -9.97 -8.37 35.75
CA GLY A 187 -9.59 -6.96 35.74
C GLY A 187 -9.61 -6.37 34.33
N LEU A 188 -9.16 -7.12 33.33
CA LEU A 188 -9.18 -6.73 31.91
C LEU A 188 -10.63 -6.68 31.38
N VAL A 189 -11.43 -7.72 31.63
CA VAL A 189 -12.85 -7.81 31.24
C VAL A 189 -13.68 -6.75 31.96
N TRP A 190 -13.49 -6.55 33.26
CA TRP A 190 -14.17 -5.49 34.02
C TRP A 190 -13.69 -4.11 33.58
N TRP A 191 -12.42 -3.92 33.24
CA TRP A 191 -11.92 -2.65 32.68
C TRP A 191 -12.55 -2.34 31.31
N ILE A 192 -12.71 -3.36 30.45
CA ILE A 192 -13.39 -3.25 29.15
C ILE A 192 -14.89 -2.95 29.34
N VAL A 193 -15.55 -3.60 30.30
CA VAL A 193 -17.02 -3.55 30.46
C VAL A 193 -17.51 -2.39 31.36
N SER A 194 -16.75 -1.95 32.37
CA SER A 194 -17.21 -0.98 33.38
C SER A 194 -17.01 0.50 33.02
N GLN A 195 -16.47 0.82 31.85
CA GLN A 195 -16.05 2.19 31.49
C GLN A 195 -16.65 2.79 30.20
N PRO A 196 -17.91 2.52 29.76
CA PRO A 196 -18.39 3.17 28.53
C PRO A 196 -18.52 4.70 28.67
N GLY A 197 -18.87 5.22 29.85
CA GLY A 197 -19.12 6.65 30.09
C GLY A 197 -18.06 7.43 30.88
N ARG A 198 -17.13 6.77 31.56
CA ARG A 198 -16.01 7.42 32.29
C ARG A 198 -14.76 7.55 31.43
N MET A 199 -14.59 6.67 30.44
CA MET A 199 -13.65 6.87 29.32
C MET A 199 -14.03 8.13 28.54
N ALA A 200 -15.29 8.28 28.14
CA ALA A 200 -15.79 9.49 27.47
C ALA A 200 -15.64 10.77 28.32
N ARG A 201 -15.96 10.74 29.63
CA ARG A 201 -15.85 11.93 30.50
C ARG A 201 -14.42 12.31 30.89
N ARG A 202 -13.49 11.36 31.07
CA ARG A 202 -12.06 11.66 31.24
C ARG A 202 -11.41 12.11 29.93
N VAL A 203 -11.83 11.56 28.80
CA VAL A 203 -11.46 12.04 27.45
C VAL A 203 -11.93 13.49 27.28
N TRP A 204 -13.16 13.81 27.66
CA TRP A 204 -13.69 15.18 27.53
C TRP A 204 -13.07 16.18 28.52
N SER A 205 -12.72 15.76 29.75
CA SER A 205 -12.04 16.64 30.71
C SER A 205 -10.55 16.87 30.37
N MET A 206 -9.94 15.99 29.57
CA MET A 206 -8.55 16.15 29.07
C MET A 206 -8.47 16.98 27.78
N VAL A 207 -9.61 17.35 27.18
CA VAL A 207 -9.72 18.22 25.98
C VAL A 207 -9.88 19.71 26.34
N ARG A 208 -10.07 20.07 27.63
CA ARG A 208 -9.91 21.47 28.04
C ARG A 208 -8.44 21.86 28.10
N ALA A 209 -8.10 22.90 27.35
CA ALA A 209 -6.80 23.55 27.35
C ALA A 209 -6.27 23.75 28.79
N PRO A 210 -4.96 23.53 29.05
CA PRO A 210 -4.39 23.86 30.35
C PRO A 210 -4.40 25.37 30.55
N GLN A 211 -4.84 25.81 31.73
CA GLN A 211 -4.41 27.10 32.28
C GLN A 211 -2.87 27.09 32.42
N PRO A 212 -2.18 28.21 32.15
CA PRO A 212 -0.73 28.24 32.07
C PRO A 212 -0.11 28.01 33.45
N GLY A 213 0.86 27.08 33.51
CA GLY A 213 1.73 26.91 34.67
C GLY A 213 1.53 25.62 35.47
N ARG A 214 1.94 24.47 34.91
CA ARG A 214 2.56 23.37 35.70
C ARG A 214 3.16 22.30 34.78
N SER A 215 4.47 22.10 34.88
CA SER A 215 5.18 20.99 34.23
C SER A 215 4.80 19.66 34.91
N SER A 216 4.60 18.59 34.13
CA SER A 216 4.55 17.23 34.68
C SER A 216 5.02 16.17 33.70
N LYS A 217 5.97 15.38 34.21
CA LYS A 217 6.67 14.22 33.69
C LYS A 217 5.68 13.09 33.34
N ASN A 218 5.25 12.94 32.08
CA ASN A 218 4.51 11.75 31.62
C ASN A 218 4.55 11.59 30.08
N GLY A 219 5.76 11.47 29.52
CA GLY A 219 5.98 11.32 28.06
C GLY A 219 5.63 9.94 27.49
N LEU A 220 5.68 8.88 28.30
CA LEU A 220 5.44 7.50 27.83
C LEU A 220 3.95 7.19 27.65
N VAL A 221 3.11 7.72 28.54
CA VAL A 221 1.65 7.55 28.49
C VAL A 221 1.04 8.37 27.34
N LYS A 222 1.64 9.52 26.99
CA LYS A 222 1.25 10.32 25.81
C LYS A 222 1.53 9.60 24.49
N LYS A 223 2.64 8.84 24.39
CA LYS A 223 3.00 8.06 23.19
C LYS A 223 2.11 6.82 23.00
N LEU A 224 1.75 6.11 24.07
CA LEU A 224 0.87 4.93 23.99
C LEU A 224 -0.58 5.29 23.63
N PHE A 225 -1.10 6.42 24.12
CA PHE A 225 -2.48 6.83 23.80
C PHE A 225 -2.62 7.48 22.42
N GLY A 226 -1.56 8.10 21.87
CA GLY A 226 -1.53 8.52 20.46
C GLY A 226 -1.67 7.33 19.51
N LEU A 227 -1.00 6.22 19.82
CA LEU A 227 -1.09 4.97 19.05
C LEU A 227 -2.52 4.37 19.11
N LEU A 228 -3.14 4.36 20.29
CA LEU A 228 -4.48 3.80 20.48
C LEU A 228 -5.60 4.68 19.87
N ALA A 229 -5.41 6.02 19.86
CA ALA A 229 -6.34 6.95 19.23
C ALA A 229 -6.28 6.86 17.70
N VAL A 230 -5.08 6.72 17.11
CA VAL A 230 -4.89 6.49 15.67
C VAL A 230 -5.53 5.17 15.22
N VAL A 231 -5.42 4.12 16.03
CA VAL A 231 -6.10 2.85 15.78
C VAL A 231 -7.62 3.02 15.86
N LEU A 232 -8.16 3.69 16.88
CA LEU A 232 -9.62 3.83 17.04
C LEU A 232 -10.26 4.83 16.05
N SER A 233 -9.56 5.88 15.61
CA SER A 233 -10.07 6.81 14.59
C SER A 233 -9.99 6.25 13.17
N GLY A 234 -9.08 5.31 12.91
CA GLY A 234 -9.04 4.57 11.63
C GLY A 234 -10.23 3.61 11.43
N PHE A 235 -10.90 3.18 12.51
CA PHE A 235 -11.94 2.15 12.44
C PHE A 235 -13.39 2.65 12.37
N ALA A 236 -13.66 3.95 12.61
CA ALA A 236 -14.97 4.52 12.31
C ALA A 236 -15.31 4.51 10.79
N ALA A 237 -14.32 4.21 9.93
CA ALA A 237 -14.46 4.11 8.48
C ALA A 237 -14.63 2.67 7.94
N PHE A 238 -14.62 1.62 8.78
CA PHE A 238 -14.45 0.24 8.27
C PHE A 238 -15.42 -0.83 8.81
N SER A 239 -16.53 -0.47 9.43
CA SER A 239 -17.47 -1.46 9.98
C SER A 239 -18.93 -1.12 9.71
N ALA A 240 -19.35 -1.36 8.47
CA ALA A 240 -20.69 -1.86 8.19
C ALA A 240 -20.53 -3.32 7.69
N PRO A 241 -21.36 -4.27 8.14
CA PRO A 241 -21.31 -5.64 7.65
C PRO A 241 -21.58 -5.66 6.14
N ARG A 242 -20.59 -6.06 5.34
CA ARG A 242 -20.81 -6.39 3.92
C ARG A 242 -21.61 -7.67 3.84
N ALA A 243 -22.80 -7.59 3.26
CA ALA A 243 -23.48 -8.76 2.73
C ALA A 243 -22.58 -9.45 1.69
N PRO A 244 -22.70 -10.77 1.48
CA PRO A 244 -22.04 -11.43 0.36
C PRO A 244 -22.38 -10.69 -0.93
N ALA A 245 -21.39 -10.51 -1.80
CA ALA A 245 -21.55 -9.88 -3.11
C ALA A 245 -22.68 -10.61 -3.86
N GLY A 246 -23.86 -10.00 -3.91
CA GLY A 246 -24.92 -10.39 -4.82
C GLY A 246 -24.49 -10.09 -6.25
N PRO A 247 -25.10 -10.75 -7.25
CA PRO A 247 -24.88 -10.37 -8.64
C PRO A 247 -25.23 -8.89 -8.81
N LEU A 248 -24.25 -8.09 -9.25
CA LEU A 248 -24.44 -6.68 -9.58
C LEU A 248 -25.44 -6.57 -10.74
N ASP A 249 -26.44 -5.68 -10.56
CA ASP A 249 -27.66 -5.49 -11.35
C ASP A 249 -27.47 -5.46 -12.89
N ASP A 250 -28.52 -5.85 -13.61
CA ASP A 250 -28.57 -6.17 -15.04
C ASP A 250 -28.54 -4.96 -16.02
N ALA A 251 -28.32 -3.74 -15.53
CA ALA A 251 -28.14 -2.56 -16.39
C ALA A 251 -26.64 -2.33 -16.69
N ARG A 252 -25.98 -3.31 -17.31
CA ARG A 252 -24.53 -3.25 -17.57
C ARG A 252 -24.22 -2.43 -18.83
N PRO A 253 -23.17 -1.58 -18.82
CA PRO A 253 -22.67 -0.96 -20.03
C PRO A 253 -22.30 -2.03 -21.06
N SER A 254 -22.56 -1.74 -22.35
CA SER A 254 -22.14 -2.61 -23.45
C SER A 254 -20.62 -2.88 -23.39
N PRO A 255 -20.17 -4.11 -23.71
CA PRO A 255 -18.75 -4.41 -23.75
C PRO A 255 -18.04 -3.49 -24.76
N VAL A 256 -16.94 -2.87 -24.34
CA VAL A 256 -16.12 -1.96 -25.15
C VAL A 256 -15.78 -2.61 -26.50
N GLN A 257 -16.22 -1.99 -27.61
CA GLN A 257 -15.95 -2.49 -28.96
C GLN A 257 -14.92 -1.64 -29.70
N THR A 258 -14.90 -0.34 -29.40
CA THR A 258 -14.10 0.69 -30.06
C THR A 258 -13.23 1.43 -29.06
N GLU A 259 -12.25 2.18 -29.57
CA GLU A 259 -11.44 3.09 -28.76
C GLU A 259 -12.29 4.24 -28.17
N GLU A 260 -13.30 4.70 -28.90
CA GLU A 260 -14.23 5.74 -28.45
C GLU A 260 -15.08 5.30 -27.25
N ASP A 261 -15.44 4.02 -27.18
CA ASP A 261 -16.10 3.43 -26.02
C ASP A 261 -15.20 3.50 -24.77
N VAL A 262 -13.90 3.25 -24.95
CA VAL A 262 -12.91 3.35 -23.86
C VAL A 262 -12.83 4.78 -23.35
N PHE A 263 -12.70 5.76 -24.24
CA PHE A 263 -12.65 7.17 -23.86
C PHE A 263 -13.91 7.61 -23.11
N SER A 264 -15.08 7.30 -23.65
CA SER A 264 -16.36 7.64 -23.05
C SER A 264 -16.54 7.00 -21.68
N LEU A 265 -15.97 5.80 -21.47
CA LEU A 265 -15.96 5.13 -20.18
C LEU A 265 -15.03 5.83 -19.18
N LEU A 266 -13.79 6.13 -19.58
CA LEU A 266 -12.81 6.81 -18.74
C LEU A 266 -13.27 8.22 -18.34
N ALA A 267 -13.94 8.95 -19.23
CA ALA A 267 -14.49 10.28 -18.96
C ALA A 267 -15.47 10.29 -17.78
N LYS A 268 -16.17 9.18 -17.51
CA LYS A 268 -17.09 9.05 -16.35
C LYS A 268 -16.35 9.01 -15.01
N PHE A 269 -15.09 8.56 -15.00
CA PHE A 269 -14.27 8.47 -13.79
C PHE A 269 -13.94 9.86 -13.23
N HIS A 270 -13.46 10.78 -14.09
CA HIS A 270 -12.96 12.10 -13.68
C HIS A 270 -13.92 12.87 -12.80
N LYS A 271 -15.21 12.87 -13.16
CA LYS A 271 -16.29 13.58 -12.45
C LYS A 271 -16.34 13.28 -10.94
N HIS A 272 -15.88 12.11 -10.52
CA HIS A 272 -16.00 11.62 -9.16
C HIS A 272 -14.64 11.37 -8.47
N ALA A 273 -13.52 11.59 -9.17
CA ALA A 273 -12.19 11.15 -8.76
C ALA A 273 -11.35 12.23 -8.04
N TYR A 274 -11.91 13.40 -7.77
CA TYR A 274 -11.24 14.49 -7.07
C TYR A 274 -12.20 15.30 -6.18
N PHE A 275 -11.66 16.02 -5.21
CA PHE A 275 -12.37 16.92 -4.31
C PHE A 275 -12.61 18.28 -4.98
N PRO A 276 -13.87 18.73 -5.17
CA PRO A 276 -14.13 19.93 -5.96
C PRO A 276 -13.59 21.25 -5.38
N ALA A 277 -13.47 21.39 -4.05
CA ALA A 277 -13.07 22.67 -3.46
C ALA A 277 -11.56 22.92 -3.61
N SER A 278 -10.74 21.88 -3.42
CA SER A 278 -9.28 21.93 -3.56
C SER A 278 -8.74 21.47 -4.91
N GLY A 279 -9.51 20.70 -5.68
CA GLY A 279 -9.04 20.00 -6.87
C GLY A 279 -8.15 18.78 -6.59
N LEU A 280 -7.84 18.46 -5.32
CA LEU A 280 -7.00 17.31 -4.94
C LEU A 280 -7.66 15.99 -5.33
N THR A 281 -6.89 15.03 -5.81
CA THR A 281 -7.38 13.68 -6.08
C THR A 281 -7.69 12.93 -4.78
N GLY A 282 -8.67 12.03 -4.86
CA GLY A 282 -8.73 10.88 -3.97
C GLY A 282 -8.23 9.65 -4.71
N ASP A 283 -7.66 8.68 -4.01
CA ASP A 283 -7.06 7.47 -4.58
C ASP A 283 -8.02 6.72 -5.53
N SER A 284 -9.24 6.51 -5.06
CA SER A 284 -10.20 5.64 -5.74
C SER A 284 -11.64 5.89 -5.32
N ILE A 285 -12.58 5.44 -6.16
CA ILE A 285 -14.02 5.52 -5.93
C ILE A 285 -14.54 4.13 -5.58
N GLU A 286 -15.22 4.02 -4.44
CA GLU A 286 -15.98 2.83 -4.07
C GLU A 286 -17.26 2.77 -4.90
N ILE A 287 -17.44 1.67 -5.65
CA ILE A 287 -18.54 1.57 -6.62
C ILE A 287 -19.90 1.49 -5.92
N GLU A 288 -20.01 0.66 -4.89
CA GLU A 288 -21.24 0.44 -4.11
C GLU A 288 -21.75 1.72 -3.44
N THR A 289 -20.84 2.52 -2.87
CA THR A 289 -21.20 3.70 -2.06
C THR A 289 -21.13 5.01 -2.85
N GLY A 290 -20.42 5.03 -3.99
CA GLY A 290 -20.09 6.26 -4.70
C GLY A 290 -19.08 7.15 -3.98
N ARG A 291 -18.50 6.69 -2.87
CA ARG A 291 -17.61 7.48 -2.03
C ARG A 291 -16.21 7.52 -2.63
N LEU A 292 -15.70 8.74 -2.84
CA LEU A 292 -14.28 8.98 -3.10
C LEU A 292 -13.47 8.76 -1.82
N ARG A 293 -12.41 7.95 -1.90
CA ARG A 293 -11.48 7.77 -0.78
C ARG A 293 -10.69 9.03 -0.54
N THR A 294 -10.55 9.42 0.73
CA THR A 294 -9.89 10.67 1.13
C THR A 294 -8.39 10.60 1.10
N PHE A 295 -7.81 9.41 1.17
CA PHE A 295 -6.37 9.25 1.04
C PHE A 295 -5.96 9.37 -0.44
N SER A 296 -4.79 9.92 -0.70
CA SER A 296 -4.15 9.99 -2.01
C SER A 296 -2.64 10.17 -1.84
N ALA A 297 -1.92 10.29 -2.95
CA ALA A 297 -0.47 10.49 -3.00
C ALA A 297 -0.08 11.31 -4.24
N ALA A 298 1.19 11.72 -4.28
CA ALA A 298 1.73 12.50 -5.40
C ALA A 298 1.62 11.75 -6.76
N SER A 299 1.61 10.41 -6.74
CA SER A 299 1.40 9.56 -7.91
C SER A 299 0.02 9.75 -8.58
N LYS A 300 -1.05 9.88 -7.79
CA LYS A 300 -2.40 10.16 -8.34
C LYS A 300 -2.55 11.61 -8.78
N GLU A 301 -1.96 12.55 -8.03
CA GLU A 301 -1.91 13.96 -8.42
C GLU A 301 -1.25 14.15 -9.80
N THR A 302 -0.18 13.40 -10.05
CA THR A 302 0.56 13.39 -11.33
C THR A 302 -0.36 13.11 -12.51
N LEU A 303 -1.16 12.03 -12.45
CA LEU A 303 -2.07 11.65 -13.54
C LEU A 303 -3.11 12.74 -13.81
N HIS A 304 -3.67 13.34 -12.76
CA HIS A 304 -4.65 14.40 -12.91
C HIS A 304 -4.02 15.67 -13.51
N LEU A 305 -2.84 16.09 -13.03
CA LEU A 305 -2.14 17.26 -13.57
C LEU A 305 -1.84 17.13 -15.06
N PHE A 306 -1.36 15.96 -15.52
CA PHE A 306 -1.16 15.72 -16.95
C PHE A 306 -2.44 15.88 -17.75
N GLN A 307 -3.57 15.33 -17.30
CA GLN A 307 -4.84 15.46 -18.01
C GLN A 307 -5.32 16.92 -18.09
N LEU A 308 -5.22 17.67 -16.99
CA LEU A 308 -5.62 19.07 -16.98
C LEU A 308 -4.73 19.92 -17.91
N ALA A 309 -3.41 19.70 -17.87
CA ALA A 309 -2.49 20.41 -18.76
C ALA A 309 -2.70 20.01 -20.23
N LEU A 310 -2.89 18.72 -20.55
CA LEU A 310 -3.22 18.29 -21.91
C LEU A 310 -4.53 18.90 -22.41
N ALA A 311 -5.55 19.05 -21.54
CA ALA A 311 -6.79 19.75 -21.89
C ALA A 311 -6.56 21.25 -22.17
N ILE A 312 -5.71 21.94 -21.41
CA ILE A 312 -5.28 23.32 -21.70
C ILE A 312 -4.60 23.43 -23.08
N ARG A 313 -3.78 22.43 -23.43
CA ARG A 313 -3.11 22.32 -24.74
C ARG A 313 -4.08 21.98 -25.88
N GLY A 314 -5.34 21.66 -25.58
CA GLY A 314 -6.35 21.32 -26.57
C GLY A 314 -6.32 19.85 -27.03
N ASN A 315 -5.79 18.94 -26.22
CA ASN A 315 -5.86 17.51 -26.52
C ASN A 315 -7.33 17.04 -26.44
N PRO A 316 -7.92 16.52 -27.53
CA PRO A 316 -9.35 16.22 -27.58
C PRO A 316 -9.77 15.14 -26.56
N HIS A 317 -8.92 14.14 -26.32
CA HIS A 317 -9.20 13.08 -25.36
C HIS A 317 -9.17 13.58 -23.92
N SER A 318 -8.22 14.44 -23.57
CA SER A 318 -8.17 15.06 -22.25
C SER A 318 -9.28 16.10 -22.06
N MET A 319 -9.66 16.84 -23.11
CA MET A 319 -10.79 17.78 -23.05
C MET A 319 -12.09 17.06 -22.74
N GLU A 320 -12.37 15.94 -23.43
CA GLU A 320 -13.54 15.11 -23.18
C GLU A 320 -13.47 14.44 -21.79
N PHE A 321 -12.30 13.98 -21.36
CA PHE A 321 -12.13 13.41 -20.03
C PHE A 321 -12.41 14.41 -18.91
N VAL A 322 -11.93 15.65 -19.05
CA VAL A 322 -12.13 16.71 -18.04
C VAL A 322 -13.55 17.27 -18.10
N SER A 323 -14.15 17.37 -19.29
CA SER A 323 -15.47 17.98 -19.49
C SER A 323 -16.32 17.16 -20.48
N PRO A 324 -16.85 15.99 -20.05
CA PRO A 324 -17.54 15.07 -20.94
C PRO A 324 -18.78 15.70 -21.57
N GLY A 325 -18.90 15.66 -22.89
CA GLY A 325 -19.97 16.28 -23.68
C GLY A 325 -19.90 17.81 -23.77
N HIS A 326 -18.91 18.43 -23.15
CA HIS A 326 -18.73 19.89 -23.06
C HIS A 326 -17.26 20.27 -23.19
N SER A 327 -16.61 19.74 -24.23
CA SER A 327 -15.19 19.97 -24.51
C SER A 327 -14.83 21.46 -24.66
N ASP A 328 -15.78 22.32 -25.07
CA ASP A 328 -15.66 23.78 -25.10
C ASP A 328 -15.38 24.40 -23.72
N GLN A 329 -15.85 23.77 -22.64
CA GLN A 329 -15.65 24.22 -21.26
C GLN A 329 -14.38 23.62 -20.62
N ALA A 330 -13.73 22.66 -21.28
CA ALA A 330 -12.59 21.93 -20.72
C ALA A 330 -11.42 22.85 -20.37
N PHE A 331 -11.18 23.90 -21.17
CA PHE A 331 -10.12 24.87 -20.91
C PHE A 331 -10.32 25.60 -19.59
N GLU A 332 -11.47 26.27 -19.40
CA GLU A 332 -11.74 27.04 -18.18
C GLU A 332 -11.81 26.13 -16.95
N LYS A 333 -12.43 24.95 -17.07
CA LYS A 333 -12.47 23.96 -15.99
C LYS A 333 -11.07 23.48 -15.60
N SER A 334 -10.20 23.24 -16.58
CA SER A 334 -8.82 22.84 -16.32
C SER A 334 -8.03 23.93 -15.64
N LEU A 335 -8.18 25.18 -16.08
CA LEU A 335 -7.50 26.33 -15.51
C LEU A 335 -7.92 26.57 -14.05
N ASP A 336 -9.22 26.48 -13.75
CA ASP A 336 -9.76 26.57 -12.38
C ASP A 336 -9.23 25.45 -11.48
N LEU A 337 -9.24 24.19 -11.95
CA LEU A 337 -8.74 23.06 -11.17
C LEU A 337 -7.22 23.13 -10.92
N LEU A 338 -6.43 23.52 -11.93
CA LEU A 338 -4.99 23.75 -11.76
C LEU A 338 -4.72 24.87 -10.74
N SER A 339 -5.50 25.95 -10.78
CA SER A 339 -5.38 27.05 -9.81
C SER A 339 -5.66 26.58 -8.38
N ARG A 340 -6.74 25.83 -8.15
CA ARG A 340 -7.09 25.29 -6.83
C ARG A 340 -6.07 24.28 -6.32
N LYS A 341 -5.57 23.40 -7.20
CA LYS A 341 -4.50 22.45 -6.86
C LYS A 341 -3.23 23.16 -6.43
N MET A 342 -2.78 24.15 -7.21
CA MET A 342 -1.59 24.93 -6.86
C MET A 342 -1.77 25.66 -5.52
N GLN A 343 -2.95 26.22 -5.26
CA GLN A 343 -3.26 26.78 -3.95
C GLN A 343 -3.11 25.73 -2.84
N ALA A 344 -3.66 24.52 -3.00
CA ALA A 344 -3.52 23.46 -2.01
C ALA A 344 -2.06 23.02 -1.79
N TYR A 345 -1.25 22.94 -2.84
CA TYR A 345 0.19 22.63 -2.74
C TYR A 345 0.95 23.75 -2.03
N HIS A 346 0.65 25.00 -2.37
CA HIS A 346 1.25 26.17 -1.74
C HIS A 346 0.91 26.24 -0.24
N GLU A 347 -0.37 26.06 0.11
CA GLU A 347 -0.82 26.01 1.50
C GLU A 347 -0.11 24.92 2.31
N PHE A 348 0.16 23.75 1.72
CA PHE A 348 0.92 22.70 2.37
C PHE A 348 2.40 23.08 2.52
N ALA A 349 3.03 23.53 1.44
CA ALA A 349 4.45 23.87 1.41
C ALA A 349 4.83 25.05 2.32
N GLU A 350 3.91 26.00 2.53
CA GLU A 350 4.09 27.15 3.41
C GLU A 350 3.64 26.92 4.86
N ASN A 351 2.97 25.79 5.13
CA ASN A 351 2.51 25.47 6.47
C ASN A 351 3.72 25.34 7.42
N PRO A 352 3.78 26.12 8.53
CA PRO A 352 4.88 26.04 9.50
C PRO A 352 5.10 24.66 10.12
N ASP A 353 4.07 23.80 10.15
CA ASP A 353 4.17 22.44 10.66
C ASP A 353 4.74 21.44 9.64
N TYR A 354 4.84 21.80 8.36
CA TYR A 354 5.26 20.93 7.26
C TYR A 354 6.40 21.49 6.39
N ARG A 355 7.10 22.53 6.82
CA ARG A 355 8.22 23.13 6.09
C ARG A 355 9.33 22.13 5.72
N GLY A 356 9.57 21.15 6.58
CA GLY A 356 10.59 20.11 6.39
C GLY A 356 10.30 19.17 5.22
N PHE A 357 9.07 19.16 4.70
CA PHE A 357 8.74 18.44 3.46
C PHE A 357 9.30 19.13 2.21
N GLY A 358 9.76 20.38 2.30
CA GLY A 358 10.42 21.06 1.18
C GLY A 358 9.55 21.25 -0.06
N GLY A 359 8.22 21.15 0.08
CA GLY A 359 7.24 21.17 -1.01
C GLY A 359 6.85 19.79 -1.55
N PHE A 360 7.58 18.72 -1.22
CA PHE A 360 7.22 17.36 -1.62
C PHE A 360 5.96 16.89 -0.89
N ILE A 361 5.14 16.09 -1.58
CA ILE A 361 3.84 15.64 -1.08
C ILE A 361 3.98 14.22 -0.51
N PRO A 362 3.70 14.00 0.78
CA PRO A 362 3.60 12.64 1.33
C PRO A 362 2.32 11.95 0.87
N TRP A 363 2.11 10.70 1.25
CA TRP A 363 0.75 10.17 1.24
C TRP A 363 -0.11 11.00 2.20
N PHE A 364 -1.28 11.43 1.74
CA PHE A 364 -2.08 12.44 2.43
C PHE A 364 -3.56 12.09 2.46
N ASP A 365 -4.26 12.63 3.45
CA ASP A 365 -5.70 12.64 3.56
C ASP A 365 -6.25 14.04 3.23
N ALA A 366 -7.12 14.12 2.22
CA ALA A 366 -7.87 15.32 1.83
C ALA A 366 -9.28 15.31 2.44
N VAL A 367 -9.38 15.18 3.77
CA VAL A 367 -10.69 15.15 4.45
C VAL A 367 -11.37 16.52 4.35
N PRO A 368 -12.60 16.59 3.80
CA PRO A 368 -13.39 17.81 3.77
C PRO A 368 -13.72 18.31 5.17
N THR A 369 -13.33 19.55 5.45
CA THR A 369 -13.55 20.21 6.74
C THR A 369 -14.31 21.51 6.53
N ARG A 370 -15.28 21.81 7.39
CA ARG A 370 -16.00 23.10 7.36
C ARG A 370 -15.18 24.17 8.07
N VAL A 371 -14.94 25.27 7.39
CA VAL A 371 -14.35 26.50 7.94
C VAL A 371 -15.35 27.62 7.68
N GLY A 372 -16.12 27.99 8.71
CA GLY A 372 -17.32 28.81 8.52
C GLY A 372 -18.33 28.10 7.62
N ASP A 373 -18.80 28.80 6.58
CA ASP A 373 -19.74 28.27 5.59
C ASP A 373 -19.06 27.57 4.39
N GLN A 374 -17.73 27.56 4.35
CA GLN A 374 -16.97 26.96 3.25
C GLN A 374 -16.50 25.54 3.58
N LEU A 375 -16.58 24.65 2.58
CA LEU A 375 -15.93 23.35 2.61
C LEU A 375 -14.49 23.52 2.12
N VAL A 376 -13.53 23.06 2.91
CA VAL A 376 -12.11 23.14 2.59
C VAL A 376 -11.48 21.75 2.76
N GLU A 377 -10.80 21.28 1.73
CA GLU A 377 -9.89 20.15 1.81
C GLU A 377 -8.44 20.65 1.78
N ARG A 378 -7.56 20.02 2.56
CA ARG A 378 -6.14 20.35 2.63
C ARG A 378 -5.33 19.07 2.66
N ILE A 379 -4.10 19.13 2.14
CA ILE A 379 -3.13 18.03 2.28
C ILE A 379 -2.78 17.90 3.76
N ARG A 380 -3.08 16.74 4.34
CA ARG A 380 -2.66 16.36 5.69
C ARG A 380 -1.95 15.01 5.57
N PRO A 381 -0.68 14.88 5.98
CA PRO A 381 0.01 13.59 5.87
C PRO A 381 -0.81 12.49 6.58
N THR A 382 -1.02 11.38 5.91
CA THR A 382 -1.82 10.27 6.46
C THR A 382 -1.05 9.52 7.54
N SER A 383 -1.71 8.58 8.21
CA SER A 383 -1.09 7.77 9.26
C SER A 383 0.16 7.05 8.72
N GLY A 384 1.28 7.17 9.44
CA GLY A 384 2.57 6.64 9.01
C GLY A 384 3.38 7.53 8.07
N TRP A 385 2.84 8.68 7.63
CA TRP A 385 3.49 9.61 6.71
C TRP A 385 3.68 11.03 7.26
N HIS A 386 3.34 11.28 8.52
CA HIS A 386 3.53 12.55 9.24
C HIS A 386 4.97 13.12 9.22
N ASP A 387 5.97 12.26 9.08
CA ASP A 387 7.38 12.60 9.03
C ASP A 387 8.11 11.86 7.90
N ARG A 388 7.38 11.36 6.89
CA ARG A 388 7.95 10.58 5.78
C ARG A 388 7.46 11.12 4.46
N VAL A 389 8.31 11.09 3.44
CA VAL A 389 7.94 11.48 2.07
C VAL A 389 8.59 10.53 1.06
N PRO A 390 7.80 9.95 0.11
CA PRO A 390 8.32 8.99 -0.84
C PRO A 390 8.94 9.72 -2.02
N SER A 391 10.14 9.31 -2.43
CA SER A 391 10.83 9.92 -3.57
C SER A 391 10.28 9.42 -4.90
N LEU A 392 9.77 8.19 -4.98
CA LEU A 392 9.18 7.60 -6.19
C LEU A 392 7.97 8.42 -6.68
N ASP A 393 6.91 8.53 -5.86
CA ASP A 393 5.70 9.30 -6.23
C ASP A 393 6.02 10.77 -6.53
N ASN A 394 7.01 11.34 -5.83
CA ASN A 394 7.40 12.72 -6.04
C ASN A 394 8.25 12.93 -7.30
N GLY A 395 8.93 11.89 -7.79
CA GLY A 395 9.62 11.91 -9.08
C GLY A 395 8.62 12.08 -10.22
N GLU A 396 7.54 11.30 -10.20
CA GLU A 396 6.39 11.44 -11.10
C GLU A 396 5.78 12.84 -11.00
N PHE A 397 5.56 13.31 -9.77
CA PHE A 397 4.96 14.63 -9.51
C PHE A 397 5.81 15.77 -10.07
N MET A 398 7.12 15.72 -9.91
CA MET A 398 8.02 16.73 -10.49
C MET A 398 7.92 16.79 -12.01
N TRP A 399 7.80 15.66 -12.70
CA TRP A 399 7.55 15.65 -14.16
C TRP A 399 6.20 16.25 -14.52
N SER A 400 5.17 16.05 -13.70
CA SER A 400 3.85 16.65 -13.90
C SER A 400 3.87 18.17 -13.75
N LEU A 401 4.60 18.70 -12.75
CA LEU A 401 4.80 20.14 -12.59
C LEU A 401 5.60 20.71 -13.75
N TYR A 402 6.66 20.02 -14.17
CA TYR A 402 7.51 20.40 -15.30
C TYR A 402 6.70 20.56 -16.59
N PHE A 403 5.93 19.53 -16.94
CA PHE A 403 5.04 19.56 -18.10
C PHE A 403 3.99 20.67 -17.98
N THR A 404 3.35 20.79 -16.81
CA THR A 404 2.25 21.74 -16.59
C THR A 404 2.70 23.19 -16.75
N TYR A 405 3.83 23.58 -16.17
CA TYR A 405 4.26 24.98 -16.29
C TYR A 405 4.64 25.34 -17.72
N HIS A 406 5.28 24.44 -18.49
CA HIS A 406 5.61 24.70 -19.90
C HIS A 406 4.35 24.84 -20.74
N VAL A 407 3.33 24.00 -20.51
CA VAL A 407 2.02 24.13 -21.18
C VAL A 407 1.35 25.46 -20.84
N LEU A 408 1.40 25.90 -19.58
CA LEU A 408 0.85 27.18 -19.17
C LEU A 408 1.64 28.37 -19.75
N GLU A 409 2.97 28.27 -19.88
CA GLU A 409 3.80 29.26 -20.57
C GLU A 409 3.40 29.37 -22.05
N ASP A 410 3.22 28.24 -22.74
CA ASP A 410 2.77 28.21 -24.15
C ASP A 410 1.33 28.75 -24.30
N ALA A 411 0.44 28.43 -23.36
CA ALA A 411 -0.92 28.95 -23.32
C ALA A 411 -0.92 30.48 -23.06
N ALA A 412 -0.09 30.98 -22.15
CA ALA A 412 0.04 32.40 -21.87
C ALA A 412 0.59 33.17 -23.09
N ALA A 413 1.55 32.59 -23.82
CA ALA A 413 2.09 33.19 -25.03
C ALA A 413 1.05 33.26 -26.16
N SER A 414 0.18 32.25 -26.28
CA SER A 414 -0.89 32.21 -27.29
C SER A 414 -2.15 32.99 -26.89
N ARG A 415 -2.36 33.24 -25.59
CA ARG A 415 -3.51 33.98 -25.04
C ARG A 415 -3.06 35.12 -24.10
N PRO A 416 -2.33 36.14 -24.59
CA PRO A 416 -1.76 37.18 -23.75
C PRO A 416 -2.80 38.07 -23.04
N ALA A 417 -4.06 38.03 -23.49
CA ALA A 417 -5.17 38.75 -22.86
C ALA A 417 -5.66 38.10 -21.55
N ASP A 418 -5.28 36.85 -21.25
CA ASP A 418 -5.63 36.16 -20.00
C ASP A 418 -4.42 36.13 -19.04
N PRO A 419 -4.31 37.09 -18.11
CA PRO A 419 -3.17 37.18 -17.19
C PRO A 419 -3.10 36.01 -16.20
N ARG A 420 -4.19 35.24 -16.03
CA ARG A 420 -4.22 34.06 -15.14
C ARG A 420 -3.22 33.01 -15.57
N LEU A 421 -3.01 32.83 -16.88
CA LEU A 421 -2.11 31.81 -17.42
C LEU A 421 -0.65 32.09 -17.07
N ALA A 422 -0.20 33.32 -17.26
CA ALA A 422 1.18 33.71 -16.94
C ALA A 422 1.46 33.63 -15.44
N ALA A 423 0.51 34.07 -14.60
CA ALA A 423 0.63 33.97 -13.15
C ALA A 423 0.70 32.50 -12.70
N LEU A 424 -0.22 31.66 -13.18
CA LEU A 424 -0.27 30.25 -12.81
C LEU A 424 0.96 29.49 -13.32
N ALA A 425 1.45 29.79 -14.53
CA ALA A 425 2.71 29.25 -15.04
C ALA A 425 3.88 29.55 -14.10
N ALA A 426 3.98 30.78 -13.62
CA ALA A 426 5.01 31.20 -12.68
C ALA A 426 4.91 30.45 -11.34
N ASP A 427 3.70 30.25 -10.81
CA ASP A 427 3.49 29.52 -9.56
C ASP A 427 3.89 28.04 -9.68
N TYR A 428 3.48 27.35 -10.76
CA TYR A 428 3.90 25.97 -11.02
C TYR A 428 5.41 25.84 -11.21
N LYS A 429 6.03 26.78 -11.92
CA LYS A 429 7.48 26.81 -12.13
C LYS A 429 8.23 27.05 -10.81
N ALA A 430 7.75 27.97 -9.98
CA ALA A 430 8.34 28.24 -8.67
C ALA A 430 8.23 27.03 -7.73
N HIS A 431 7.09 26.32 -7.76
CA HIS A 431 6.91 25.09 -6.99
C HIS A 431 7.86 23.98 -7.49
N PHE A 432 7.95 23.76 -8.81
CA PHE A 432 8.90 22.82 -9.41
C PHE A 432 10.35 23.13 -8.99
N GLN A 433 10.77 24.40 -9.08
CA GLN A 433 12.11 24.84 -8.70
C GLN A 433 12.41 24.63 -7.22
N ARG A 434 11.41 24.80 -6.34
CA ARG A 434 11.53 24.49 -4.92
C ARG A 434 11.83 23.01 -4.71
N LEU A 435 11.07 22.12 -5.35
CA LEU A 435 11.29 20.67 -5.25
C LEU A 435 12.67 20.31 -5.80
N ALA A 436 13.03 20.80 -6.99
CA ALA A 436 14.34 20.55 -7.60
C ALA A 436 15.50 21.01 -6.70
N GLY A 437 15.39 22.19 -6.10
CA GLY A 437 16.40 22.73 -5.17
C GLY A 437 16.56 21.91 -3.89
N ASN A 438 15.49 21.24 -3.43
CA ASN A 438 15.48 20.44 -2.20
C ASN A 438 15.75 18.94 -2.43
N ALA A 439 15.56 18.43 -3.64
CA ALA A 439 15.56 17.00 -3.95
C ALA A 439 16.85 16.28 -3.48
N VAL A 440 18.01 16.85 -3.80
CA VAL A 440 19.31 16.26 -3.43
C VAL A 440 19.51 16.27 -1.92
N ALA A 441 19.22 17.39 -1.27
CA ALA A 441 19.34 17.50 0.18
C ALA A 441 18.41 16.54 0.94
N MET A 442 17.24 16.22 0.38
CA MET A 442 16.26 15.36 1.03
C MET A 442 16.46 13.87 0.72
N PHE A 443 16.82 13.52 -0.52
CA PHE A 443 16.77 12.14 -0.97
C PHE A 443 18.14 11.50 -1.21
N TYR A 444 19.24 12.26 -1.34
CA TYR A 444 20.57 11.65 -1.47
C TYR A 444 21.12 11.22 -0.10
N ASP A 445 21.42 9.91 0.07
CA ASP A 445 21.99 9.33 1.30
C ASP A 445 23.52 9.10 1.23
N GLY A 446 24.15 9.64 0.18
CA GLY A 446 25.56 9.42 -0.09
C GLY A 446 25.84 8.07 -0.75
N ASP A 447 27.07 7.93 -1.24
CA ASP A 447 27.55 6.76 -1.95
C ASP A 447 26.64 6.33 -3.10
N GLY A 448 26.07 7.27 -3.86
CA GLY A 448 25.17 6.95 -4.98
C GLY A 448 23.76 6.51 -4.59
N LYS A 449 23.41 6.51 -3.30
CA LYS A 449 22.10 6.07 -2.82
C LYS A 449 21.07 7.18 -2.86
N ILE A 450 19.91 6.87 -3.43
CA ILE A 450 18.72 7.70 -3.36
C ILE A 450 17.72 6.98 -2.45
N ARG A 451 17.30 7.64 -1.37
CA ARG A 451 16.31 7.11 -0.43
C ARG A 451 15.01 6.86 -1.15
N THR A 452 14.41 5.68 -1.00
CA THR A 452 13.02 5.42 -1.42
C THR A 452 12.05 6.29 -0.63
N GLU A 453 12.38 6.51 0.65
CA GLU A 453 11.60 7.36 1.53
C GLU A 453 12.52 8.16 2.44
N ALA A 454 12.34 9.48 2.44
CA ALA A 454 13.03 10.35 3.38
C ALA A 454 12.19 10.47 4.66
N ARG A 455 12.81 10.21 5.82
CA ARG A 455 12.30 10.61 7.13
C ARG A 455 12.75 12.04 7.41
N ILE A 456 11.82 12.91 7.78
CA ILE A 456 12.05 14.30 8.16
C ILE A 456 12.18 14.35 9.68
N LEU A 457 13.35 14.76 10.19
CA LEU A 457 13.65 14.69 11.63
C LEU A 457 12.89 15.76 12.42
N ASP A 458 12.81 16.97 11.87
CA ASP A 458 11.98 18.07 12.34
C ASP A 458 11.14 18.61 11.17
N PRO A 459 9.83 18.27 11.13
CA PRO A 459 8.90 18.75 10.10
C PRO A 459 8.74 20.27 10.01
N LYS A 460 9.18 21.02 11.03
CA LYS A 460 9.07 22.50 11.06
C LYS A 460 10.32 23.20 10.57
N ALA A 461 11.47 22.52 10.62
CA ALA A 461 12.73 23.05 10.14
C ALA A 461 12.79 23.03 8.61
N ALA A 462 13.64 23.86 8.02
CA ALA A 462 13.87 23.87 6.58
C ALA A 462 14.41 22.50 6.09
N PRO A 463 14.12 22.11 4.84
CA PRO A 463 14.68 20.90 4.25
C PRO A 463 16.20 21.01 4.18
N SER A 464 16.90 19.95 4.62
CA SER A 464 18.35 19.85 4.53
C SER A 464 18.81 18.40 4.70
N ALA A 465 20.04 18.10 4.28
CA ALA A 465 20.64 16.78 4.52
C ALA A 465 20.76 16.45 6.02
N ALA A 466 20.93 17.47 6.88
CA ALA A 466 20.97 17.28 8.33
C ALA A 466 19.59 17.06 8.96
N ASN A 467 18.52 17.46 8.29
CA ASN A 467 17.13 17.29 8.73
C ASN A 467 16.44 16.07 8.08
N THR A 468 17.20 15.23 7.35
CA THR A 468 16.65 14.06 6.68
C THR A 468 17.43 12.80 7.05
N ALA A 469 16.72 11.68 7.10
CA ALA A 469 17.26 10.36 7.34
C ALA A 469 16.56 9.33 6.44
N ASP A 470 17.14 8.14 6.33
CA ASP A 470 16.53 7.05 5.60
C ASP A 470 15.38 6.41 6.40
N ALA A 471 14.17 6.40 5.83
CA ALA A 471 13.00 5.77 6.45
C ALA A 471 12.83 4.29 6.05
N ALA A 472 13.53 3.83 5.01
CA ALA A 472 13.45 2.48 4.48
C ALA A 472 14.85 1.85 4.31
N PRO A 473 15.59 1.60 5.41
CA PRO A 473 16.97 1.10 5.34
C PRO A 473 17.08 -0.19 4.52
N GLY A 474 17.94 -0.15 3.51
CA GLY A 474 18.16 -1.28 2.60
C GLY A 474 17.29 -1.26 1.34
N HIS A 475 16.44 -0.25 1.17
CA HIS A 475 15.64 -0.02 -0.03
C HIS A 475 16.01 1.33 -0.66
N ASP A 476 16.93 1.30 -1.63
CA ASP A 476 17.38 2.46 -2.40
C ASP A 476 16.67 2.52 -3.77
N LEU A 477 16.42 3.72 -4.32
CA LEU A 477 15.90 3.89 -5.70
C LEU A 477 17.01 3.72 -6.75
N ASN A 478 17.54 2.51 -6.84
CA ASN A 478 18.60 2.17 -7.79
C ASN A 478 18.09 1.40 -9.03
N ASP A 479 16.90 0.83 -9.01
CA ASP A 479 16.34 0.08 -10.14
C ASP A 479 15.83 0.97 -11.32
N PRO A 480 15.64 0.40 -12.53
CA PRO A 480 15.22 1.15 -13.72
C PRO A 480 13.69 1.24 -13.89
N TYR A 481 12.93 1.25 -12.79
CA TYR A 481 11.47 1.32 -12.82
C TYR A 481 10.98 2.76 -12.56
N GLU A 482 9.86 2.96 -11.86
CA GLU A 482 9.23 4.26 -11.64
C GLU A 482 10.13 5.24 -10.89
N GLY A 483 10.90 4.73 -9.91
CA GLY A 483 11.83 5.52 -9.10
C GLY A 483 12.95 6.19 -9.91
N GLU A 484 13.26 5.71 -11.12
CA GLU A 484 14.23 6.33 -12.02
C GLU A 484 13.82 7.75 -12.43
N LEU A 485 12.51 8.09 -12.40
CA LEU A 485 12.02 9.44 -12.68
C LEU A 485 12.54 10.48 -11.67
N MET A 486 12.66 10.11 -10.38
CA MET A 486 13.28 10.98 -9.37
C MET A 486 14.78 11.13 -9.62
N ALA A 487 15.48 10.02 -9.88
CA ALA A 487 16.91 10.05 -10.19
C ALA A 487 17.19 10.97 -11.40
N MET A 488 16.33 10.91 -12.42
CA MET A 488 16.42 11.78 -13.59
C MET A 488 16.18 13.25 -13.25
N MET A 489 15.16 13.56 -12.44
CA MET A 489 14.89 14.93 -12.00
C MET A 489 16.04 15.52 -11.18
N MET A 490 16.60 14.74 -10.26
CA MET A 490 17.80 15.12 -9.52
C MET A 490 18.99 15.34 -10.47
N THR A 491 19.12 14.51 -11.51
CA THR A 491 20.21 14.59 -12.49
C THR A 491 20.08 15.80 -13.42
N LEU A 492 18.88 16.22 -13.80
CA LEU A 492 18.72 17.35 -14.71
C LEU A 492 18.61 18.68 -13.97
N PHE A 493 17.96 18.70 -12.80
CA PHE A 493 17.55 19.95 -12.12
C PHE A 493 17.98 20.04 -10.66
N GLY A 494 18.47 18.96 -10.06
CA GLY A 494 18.92 18.95 -8.66
C GLY A 494 20.15 19.82 -8.43
N ASN A 495 20.22 20.39 -7.21
CA ASN A 495 21.40 21.12 -6.73
C ASN A 495 22.44 20.16 -6.14
N TRP A 496 23.62 20.07 -6.77
CA TRP A 496 24.70 19.17 -6.36
C TRP A 496 25.99 19.88 -5.91
N ASP A 497 26.00 21.21 -5.81
CA ASP A 497 27.24 21.99 -5.72
C ASP A 497 28.04 21.77 -4.42
N ASP A 498 27.38 21.33 -3.33
CA ASP A 498 27.99 21.13 -2.00
C ASP A 498 27.82 19.71 -1.43
N VAL A 499 27.56 18.72 -2.29
CA VAL A 499 27.32 17.35 -1.85
C VAL A 499 28.61 16.72 -1.32
N LYS A 500 28.59 16.28 -0.05
CA LYS A 500 29.71 15.60 0.60
C LYS A 500 29.42 14.12 0.73
N GLU A 501 30.32 13.31 0.20
CA GLU A 501 30.27 11.86 0.38
C GLU A 501 30.56 11.47 1.84
N PRO A 502 29.81 10.52 2.42
CA PRO A 502 30.10 10.03 3.75
C PRO A 502 31.42 9.24 3.76
N ALA A 503 32.08 9.14 4.91
CA ALA A 503 33.34 8.40 5.05
C ALA A 503 33.24 6.90 4.65
N ARG A 504 32.03 6.35 4.64
CA ARG A 504 31.72 4.98 4.20
C ARG A 504 31.63 4.82 2.67
N ALA A 505 31.69 5.91 1.90
CA ALA A 505 31.53 5.86 0.44
C ALA A 505 32.67 5.07 -0.22
N GLN A 506 32.32 4.24 -1.19
CA GLN A 506 33.28 3.35 -1.83
C GLN A 506 34.20 4.13 -2.78
N ALA A 507 35.37 3.59 -3.09
CA ALA A 507 36.20 4.18 -4.15
C ALA A 507 35.50 4.04 -5.50
N LEU A 508 35.50 5.11 -6.30
CA LEU A 508 34.94 5.06 -7.64
C LEU A 508 35.86 4.24 -8.57
N PRO A 509 35.30 3.40 -9.46
CA PRO A 509 36.08 2.73 -10.49
C PRO A 509 36.67 3.76 -11.48
N ALA A 510 37.70 3.35 -12.22
CA ALA A 510 38.21 4.13 -13.35
C ALA A 510 37.07 4.47 -14.34
N ARG A 511 37.13 5.64 -14.97
CA ARG A 511 36.11 6.05 -15.94
C ARG A 511 36.19 5.18 -17.19
N ALA A 512 35.09 4.55 -17.57
CA ALA A 512 35.00 3.88 -18.86
C ALA A 512 34.90 4.93 -19.99
N HIS A 513 35.36 4.55 -21.19
CA HIS A 513 35.45 5.47 -22.33
C HIS A 513 34.10 5.94 -22.87
N ASP A 514 33.04 5.17 -22.62
CA ASP A 514 31.67 5.41 -23.06
C ASP A 514 30.80 6.13 -22.01
N GLU A 515 31.33 6.41 -20.81
CA GLU A 515 30.59 7.14 -19.79
C GLU A 515 30.26 8.58 -20.23
N PRO A 516 29.06 9.08 -19.90
CA PRO A 516 28.72 10.48 -20.16
C PRO A 516 29.55 11.42 -19.28
N ALA A 517 29.59 12.69 -19.66
CA ALA A 517 30.24 13.71 -18.86
C ALA A 517 29.43 13.98 -17.57
N TRP A 518 29.99 13.59 -16.43
CA TRP A 518 29.36 13.81 -15.12
C TRP A 518 29.69 15.19 -14.55
N ARG A 519 28.66 15.89 -14.03
CA ARG A 519 28.84 17.19 -13.34
C ARG A 519 29.70 17.06 -12.07
N ASN A 520 29.58 15.95 -11.35
CA ASN A 520 30.39 15.60 -10.19
C ASN A 520 30.39 14.08 -9.95
N ASP A 521 31.23 13.63 -9.03
CA ASP A 521 31.38 12.22 -8.69
C ASP A 521 30.17 11.62 -7.96
N SER A 522 29.39 12.42 -7.22
CA SER A 522 28.17 11.96 -6.54
C SER A 522 27.10 11.52 -7.54
N LEU A 523 26.89 12.31 -8.59
CA LEU A 523 26.00 11.96 -9.71
C LEU A 523 26.48 10.71 -10.44
N ARG A 524 27.80 10.62 -10.69
CA ARG A 524 28.40 9.42 -11.27
C ARG A 524 28.10 8.18 -10.42
N ARG A 525 28.22 8.27 -9.09
CA ARG A 525 27.90 7.15 -8.17
C ARG A 525 26.45 6.71 -8.29
N VAL A 526 25.50 7.64 -8.37
CA VAL A 526 24.07 7.31 -8.53
C VAL A 526 23.90 6.41 -9.75
N TRP A 527 24.35 6.86 -10.91
CA TRP A 527 24.11 6.14 -12.16
C TRP A 527 24.96 4.87 -12.32
N LEU A 528 26.12 4.79 -11.68
CA LEU A 528 26.83 3.51 -11.56
C LEU A 528 26.05 2.49 -10.73
N LYS A 529 25.46 2.89 -9.59
CA LYS A 529 24.58 2.00 -8.82
C LYS A 529 23.34 1.58 -9.62
N LYS A 530 22.78 2.49 -10.40
CA LYS A 530 21.64 2.16 -11.28
C LYS A 530 22.05 1.20 -12.38
N ARG A 531 23.25 1.36 -12.95
CA ARG A 531 23.84 0.45 -13.93
C ARG A 531 24.09 -0.95 -13.35
N GLU A 532 24.46 -1.05 -12.07
CA GLU A 532 24.62 -2.35 -11.37
C GLU A 532 23.29 -3.10 -11.23
N GLU A 533 22.19 -2.39 -10.98
CA GLU A 533 20.86 -3.02 -10.89
C GLU A 533 20.15 -3.18 -12.24
N PHE A 534 20.65 -2.57 -13.31
CA PHE A 534 20.14 -2.77 -14.66
C PHE A 534 20.53 -4.16 -15.18
N LYS A 535 19.77 -5.18 -14.76
CA LYS A 535 19.96 -6.58 -15.14
C LYS A 535 19.06 -6.94 -16.30
N THR A 536 19.50 -7.90 -17.10
CA THR A 536 18.71 -8.44 -18.21
C THR A 536 18.54 -9.94 -18.06
N ARG A 537 17.43 -10.47 -18.59
CA ARG A 537 17.15 -11.91 -18.61
C ARG A 537 16.82 -12.35 -20.02
N SER A 538 17.45 -13.43 -20.48
CA SER A 538 17.11 -14.08 -21.75
C SER A 538 16.22 -15.28 -21.49
N LEU A 539 14.92 -15.12 -21.73
CA LEU A 539 13.88 -16.08 -21.36
C LEU A 539 13.31 -16.76 -22.61
N ARG A 540 12.92 -18.03 -22.46
CA ARG A 540 12.29 -18.78 -23.54
C ARG A 540 10.83 -18.39 -23.69
N VAL A 541 10.41 -18.22 -24.93
CA VAL A 541 9.03 -18.00 -25.35
C VAL A 541 8.67 -19.00 -26.45
N THR A 542 7.40 -19.05 -26.84
CA THR A 542 6.91 -19.95 -27.90
C THR A 542 7.65 -19.80 -29.23
N THR A 543 8.19 -18.62 -29.53
CA THR A 543 8.88 -18.29 -30.79
C THR A 543 10.41 -18.24 -30.69
N GLY A 544 11.00 -18.67 -29.57
CA GLY A 544 12.45 -18.67 -29.36
C GLY A 544 12.87 -18.12 -28.00
N LYS A 545 13.82 -17.17 -27.99
CA LYS A 545 14.23 -16.44 -26.79
C LYS A 545 13.96 -14.95 -26.97
N VAL A 546 13.57 -14.29 -25.88
CA VAL A 546 13.47 -12.82 -25.79
C VAL A 546 14.33 -12.38 -24.61
N THR A 547 15.13 -11.35 -24.83
CA THR A 547 15.88 -10.70 -23.76
C THR A 547 15.08 -9.52 -23.26
N ILE A 548 14.87 -9.43 -21.96
CA ILE A 548 14.10 -8.40 -21.27
C ILE A 548 14.96 -7.69 -20.22
N LYS A 549 14.48 -6.54 -19.74
CA LYS A 549 14.92 -6.01 -18.44
C LYS A 549 14.45 -6.97 -17.35
N GLU A 550 15.29 -7.29 -16.38
CA GLU A 550 14.80 -7.95 -15.16
C GLU A 550 13.84 -6.98 -14.45
N GLY A 551 12.66 -7.45 -14.04
CA GLY A 551 11.68 -6.64 -13.31
C GLY A 551 11.76 -6.84 -11.80
N ASP A 552 11.16 -5.93 -11.04
CA ASP A 552 11.00 -6.13 -9.60
C ASP A 552 10.05 -7.29 -9.36
N VAL A 553 8.83 -7.11 -9.89
CA VAL A 553 7.82 -8.14 -10.12
C VAL A 553 7.53 -8.30 -11.62
N PHE A 554 8.10 -7.46 -12.49
CA PHE A 554 7.81 -7.39 -13.92
C PHE A 554 6.32 -7.07 -14.19
N SER A 555 5.77 -6.20 -13.35
CA SER A 555 4.43 -5.61 -13.49
C SER A 555 4.42 -4.56 -14.59
N ALA A 556 3.28 -4.37 -15.28
CA ALA A 556 3.10 -3.24 -16.20
C ALA A 556 3.44 -1.90 -15.54
N HIS A 557 3.15 -1.78 -14.24
CA HIS A 557 3.36 -0.57 -13.44
C HIS A 557 4.81 -0.06 -13.52
N GLU A 558 5.79 -0.97 -13.59
CA GLU A 558 7.23 -0.64 -13.65
C GLU A 558 7.62 0.14 -14.92
N ALA A 559 6.75 0.17 -15.95
CA ALA A 559 6.96 0.90 -17.19
C ALA A 559 6.36 2.33 -17.18
N TRP A 560 5.92 2.84 -16.04
CA TRP A 560 5.25 4.15 -15.93
C TRP A 560 6.06 5.29 -16.56
N GLY A 561 7.38 5.26 -16.39
CA GLY A 561 8.30 6.25 -16.94
C GLY A 561 8.18 6.43 -18.45
N LEU A 562 7.74 5.41 -19.19
CA LEU A 562 7.57 5.41 -20.65
C LEU A 562 6.55 6.46 -21.14
N LEU A 563 5.55 6.78 -20.33
CA LEU A 563 4.55 7.80 -20.66
C LEU A 563 4.99 9.21 -20.30
N ILE A 564 6.01 9.34 -19.44
CA ILE A 564 6.33 10.60 -18.76
C ILE A 564 7.61 11.22 -19.31
N ALA A 565 8.69 10.46 -19.28
CA ALA A 565 10.01 10.92 -19.69
C ALA A 565 10.33 10.39 -21.10
N PRO A 566 11.18 11.08 -21.88
CA PRO A 566 11.40 10.78 -23.30
C PRO A 566 12.29 9.55 -23.56
N TYR A 567 12.04 8.45 -22.85
CA TYR A 567 12.72 7.16 -23.05
C TYR A 567 12.51 6.61 -24.47
N LYS A 568 11.32 6.79 -25.05
CA LYS A 568 11.01 6.34 -26.43
C LYS A 568 11.83 7.05 -27.50
N ALA A 569 12.29 8.27 -27.23
CA ALA A 569 13.11 9.03 -28.16
C ALA A 569 14.55 8.51 -28.23
N VAL A 570 15.01 7.76 -27.21
CA VAL A 570 16.34 7.13 -27.20
C VAL A 570 16.24 5.69 -27.73
N PRO A 571 16.88 5.35 -28.86
CA PRO A 571 16.65 4.07 -29.53
C PRO A 571 16.96 2.83 -28.67
N ALA A 572 18.02 2.87 -27.87
CA ALA A 572 18.39 1.76 -26.97
C ALA A 572 17.30 1.49 -25.91
N SER A 573 16.74 2.56 -25.35
CA SER A 573 15.69 2.45 -24.34
C SER A 573 14.38 1.97 -24.96
N ARG A 574 13.99 2.56 -26.09
CA ARG A 574 12.84 2.09 -26.88
C ARG A 574 12.93 0.60 -27.20
N PHE A 575 14.08 0.14 -27.70
CA PHE A 575 14.30 -1.27 -28.03
C PHE A 575 14.08 -2.18 -26.82
N ALA A 576 14.62 -1.81 -25.64
CA ALA A 576 14.44 -2.58 -24.41
C ALA A 576 12.95 -2.68 -24.00
N PHE A 577 12.20 -1.59 -24.06
CA PHE A 577 10.76 -1.60 -23.76
C PHE A 577 9.95 -2.41 -24.79
N GLU A 578 10.31 -2.36 -26.08
CA GLU A 578 9.70 -3.20 -27.11
C GLU A 578 9.93 -4.70 -26.86
N GLN A 579 11.12 -5.09 -26.37
CA GLN A 579 11.37 -6.47 -25.99
C GLN A 579 10.56 -6.91 -24.76
N ASP A 580 10.43 -6.04 -23.75
CA ASP A 580 9.61 -6.34 -22.58
C ASP A 580 8.15 -6.58 -22.96
N GLU A 581 7.56 -5.72 -23.79
CA GLU A 581 6.17 -5.88 -24.25
C GLU A 581 5.99 -7.09 -25.18
N ARG A 582 6.99 -7.41 -26.02
CA ARG A 582 7.01 -8.65 -26.78
C ARG A 582 6.97 -9.87 -25.86
N PHE A 583 7.76 -9.87 -24.78
CA PHE A 583 7.74 -10.95 -23.81
C PHE A 583 6.39 -11.03 -23.07
N ARG A 584 5.88 -9.91 -22.53
CA ARG A 584 4.59 -9.86 -21.80
C ARG A 584 3.44 -10.41 -22.63
N THR A 585 3.32 -9.98 -23.88
CA THR A 585 2.25 -10.43 -24.80
C THR A 585 2.38 -11.91 -25.17
N LEU A 586 3.58 -12.41 -25.45
CA LEU A 586 3.81 -13.83 -25.75
C LEU A 586 3.51 -14.72 -24.54
N ARG A 587 3.89 -14.28 -23.32
CA ARG A 587 3.60 -15.03 -22.08
C ARG A 587 2.11 -15.02 -21.75
N ALA A 588 1.46 -13.86 -21.84
CA ALA A 588 0.02 -13.76 -21.64
C ALA A 588 -0.77 -14.63 -22.64
N ALA A 589 -0.36 -14.63 -23.92
CA ALA A 589 -0.97 -15.47 -24.94
C ALA A 589 -0.81 -16.96 -24.65
N ALA A 590 0.39 -17.39 -24.23
CA ALA A 590 0.67 -18.79 -23.88
C ALA A 590 -0.11 -19.26 -22.64
N ALA A 591 -0.33 -18.38 -21.66
CA ALA A 591 -1.15 -18.66 -20.47
C ALA A 591 -2.66 -18.62 -20.77
N GLY A 592 -3.07 -18.14 -21.96
CA GLY A 592 -4.46 -17.84 -22.29
C GLY A 592 -5.06 -16.71 -21.42
N GLY A 593 -4.22 -15.94 -20.72
CA GLY A 593 -4.61 -14.92 -19.75
C GLY A 593 -4.76 -13.52 -20.37
N GLY A 594 -4.74 -12.52 -19.49
CA GLY A 594 -4.53 -11.11 -19.84
C GLY A 594 -3.11 -10.66 -19.53
N LEU A 595 -2.85 -9.38 -19.72
CA LEU A 595 -1.63 -8.73 -19.28
C LEU A 595 -1.70 -8.49 -17.76
N LEU A 596 -0.57 -8.66 -17.07
CA LEU A 596 -0.47 -8.52 -15.61
C LEU A 596 0.08 -7.15 -15.21
N GLY A 597 -0.39 -6.67 -14.07
CA GLY A 597 0.07 -5.48 -13.39
C GLY A 597 -0.44 -5.45 -11.94
N SER A 598 0.31 -4.81 -11.05
CA SER A 598 -0.04 -4.60 -9.65
C SER A 598 -1.42 -3.95 -9.52
N ALA A 599 -2.33 -4.58 -8.79
CA ALA A 599 -3.70 -4.10 -8.66
C ALA A 599 -4.33 -4.59 -7.35
N ASN A 600 -5.44 -3.96 -6.96
CA ASN A 600 -6.38 -4.61 -6.04
C ASN A 600 -6.94 -5.86 -6.73
N ILE A 601 -7.03 -6.98 -6.03
CA ILE A 601 -7.67 -8.23 -6.47
C ILE A 601 -8.79 -8.62 -5.52
N VAL A 602 -9.72 -9.44 -6.01
CA VAL A 602 -10.84 -9.99 -5.22
C VAL A 602 -10.66 -11.50 -5.07
N LYS A 603 -10.62 -11.98 -3.82
CA LYS A 603 -10.60 -13.42 -3.51
C LYS A 603 -12.00 -14.02 -3.67
N GLU A 604 -12.07 -15.35 -3.76
CA GLU A 604 -13.36 -16.07 -3.77
C GLU A 604 -14.22 -15.82 -2.52
N THR A 605 -13.59 -15.44 -1.41
CA THR A 605 -14.27 -15.01 -0.17
C THR A 605 -14.94 -13.64 -0.26
N GLY A 606 -14.73 -12.90 -1.36
CA GLY A 606 -15.15 -11.50 -1.52
C GLY A 606 -14.21 -10.48 -0.86
N GLU A 607 -13.11 -10.93 -0.25
CA GLU A 607 -12.08 -10.06 0.30
C GLU A 607 -11.31 -9.34 -0.82
N VAL A 608 -11.17 -8.02 -0.70
CA VAL A 608 -10.35 -7.20 -1.61
C VAL A 608 -8.99 -6.94 -0.97
N ILE A 609 -7.92 -7.23 -1.70
CA ILE A 609 -6.54 -7.11 -1.24
C ILE A 609 -5.66 -6.53 -2.35
N PHE A 610 -4.67 -5.73 -1.99
CA PHE A 610 -3.64 -5.30 -2.95
C PHE A 610 -2.65 -6.43 -3.22
N ARG A 611 -2.25 -6.59 -4.49
CA ARG A 611 -1.24 -7.55 -4.93
C ARG A 611 -0.34 -6.98 -6.02
N SER A 612 0.95 -7.24 -5.89
CA SER A 612 1.94 -6.94 -6.92
C SER A 612 2.02 -8.10 -7.93
N LEU A 613 1.06 -8.14 -8.85
CA LEU A 613 0.99 -9.18 -9.88
C LEU A 613 2.08 -8.99 -10.93
N GLY A 614 2.72 -10.09 -11.31
CA GLY A 614 3.92 -10.07 -12.15
C GLY A 614 4.18 -11.37 -12.92
N ILE A 615 5.34 -11.49 -13.57
CA ILE A 615 5.75 -12.68 -14.33
C ILE A 615 6.99 -13.33 -13.69
N ARG A 616 6.87 -14.60 -13.24
CA ARG A 616 7.74 -15.15 -12.18
C ARG A 616 9.16 -15.38 -12.64
N ASP A 617 9.35 -15.79 -13.89
CA ASP A 617 10.66 -16.02 -14.48
C ASP A 617 11.37 -14.73 -14.92
N ALA A 618 10.63 -13.62 -15.02
CA ALA A 618 11.12 -12.29 -15.36
C ALA A 618 11.43 -11.41 -14.14
N ALA A 619 10.92 -11.77 -12.96
CA ALA A 619 11.04 -11.00 -11.74
C ALA A 619 12.22 -11.40 -10.86
N ARG A 620 12.76 -10.44 -10.10
CA ARG A 620 13.71 -10.70 -9.01
C ARG A 620 13.00 -11.04 -7.69
N LEU A 621 11.83 -10.45 -7.42
CA LEU A 621 11.00 -10.72 -6.24
C LEU A 621 9.81 -11.62 -6.61
N THR A 622 9.53 -12.62 -5.78
CA THR A 622 8.38 -13.51 -5.97
C THR A 622 7.69 -13.80 -4.65
N HIS A 623 6.37 -13.99 -4.67
CA HIS A 623 5.56 -14.35 -3.50
C HIS A 623 4.45 -15.34 -3.87
N GLU A 624 3.63 -15.73 -2.89
CA GLU A 624 2.43 -16.55 -3.09
C GLU A 624 1.37 -15.76 -3.88
N ASP A 625 0.69 -16.39 -4.83
CA ASP A 625 -0.28 -15.75 -5.75
C ASP A 625 0.29 -14.64 -6.65
N PHE A 626 1.61 -14.56 -6.78
CA PHE A 626 2.32 -13.55 -7.56
C PHE A 626 1.98 -13.53 -9.07
N GLU A 627 1.78 -14.71 -9.66
CA GLU A 627 1.49 -14.88 -11.08
C GLU A 627 0.12 -15.54 -11.22
N ASP A 628 -0.92 -14.70 -11.27
CA ASP A 628 -2.31 -15.13 -11.40
C ASP A 628 -2.89 -14.67 -12.75
N TRP A 629 -2.78 -15.53 -13.76
CA TRP A 629 -3.33 -15.31 -15.10
C TRP A 629 -4.87 -15.38 -15.16
N THR A 630 -5.52 -15.70 -14.05
CA THR A 630 -6.99 -15.62 -13.95
C THR A 630 -7.45 -14.22 -13.64
N MET A 631 -6.59 -13.35 -13.12
CA MET A 631 -6.89 -11.94 -12.90
C MET A 631 -6.52 -11.10 -14.11
N LEU A 632 -7.37 -10.13 -14.42
CA LEU A 632 -7.18 -9.14 -15.48
C LEU A 632 -7.16 -7.76 -14.85
N THR A 633 -6.20 -6.93 -15.23
CA THR A 633 -6.21 -5.51 -14.91
C THR A 633 -6.11 -4.70 -16.21
N PRO A 634 -7.14 -3.91 -16.58
CA PRO A 634 -7.19 -3.24 -17.88
C PRO A 634 -5.98 -2.36 -18.16
N TYR A 635 -5.46 -1.68 -17.13
CA TYR A 635 -4.33 -0.77 -17.29
C TYR A 635 -3.05 -1.47 -17.71
N ALA A 636 -2.90 -2.79 -17.49
CA ALA A 636 -1.69 -3.50 -17.88
C ALA A 636 -1.39 -3.46 -19.39
N ALA A 637 -2.34 -3.03 -20.23
CA ALA A 637 -2.13 -2.77 -21.65
C ALA A 637 -1.40 -1.45 -21.94
N PHE A 638 -1.25 -0.53 -20.97
CA PHE A 638 -0.77 0.82 -21.22
C PHE A 638 0.61 0.90 -21.90
N PRO A 639 1.64 0.10 -21.53
CA PRO A 639 2.95 0.26 -22.14
C PRO A 639 2.90 -0.20 -23.60
N LEU A 640 2.17 -1.30 -23.86
CA LEU A 640 1.91 -1.78 -25.22
C LEU A 640 1.13 -0.77 -26.05
N ILE A 641 0.06 -0.15 -25.53
CA ILE A 641 -0.70 0.86 -26.27
C ILE A 641 0.22 2.02 -26.68
N HIS A 642 1.16 2.41 -25.81
CA HIS A 642 2.07 3.51 -26.10
C HIS A 642 3.17 3.18 -27.12
N LEU A 643 3.56 1.89 -27.27
CA LEU A 643 4.56 1.43 -28.24
C LEU A 643 3.92 0.95 -29.56
N ASP A 644 2.82 0.22 -29.46
CA ASP A 644 2.01 -0.33 -30.55
C ASP A 644 0.51 -0.20 -30.18
N ARG A 645 -0.08 0.94 -30.57
CA ARG A 645 -1.45 1.30 -30.24
C ARG A 645 -2.45 0.22 -30.66
N ALA A 646 -2.27 -0.37 -31.84
CA ALA A 646 -3.20 -1.38 -32.37
C ALA A 646 -3.15 -2.67 -31.55
N ALA A 647 -1.96 -3.19 -31.27
CA ALA A 647 -1.79 -4.38 -30.45
C ALA A 647 -2.27 -4.14 -29.00
N GLY A 648 -1.93 -2.98 -28.43
CA GLY A 648 -2.34 -2.58 -27.08
C GLY A 648 -3.85 -2.50 -26.92
N LEU A 649 -4.54 -1.84 -27.85
CA LEU A 649 -6.00 -1.74 -27.84
C LEU A 649 -6.68 -3.10 -28.02
N ALA A 650 -6.10 -3.99 -28.82
CA ALA A 650 -6.60 -5.36 -28.95
C ALA A 650 -6.52 -6.14 -27.63
N TRP A 651 -5.42 -5.98 -26.87
CA TRP A 651 -5.30 -6.55 -25.53
C TRP A 651 -6.24 -5.91 -24.52
N LEU A 652 -6.36 -4.58 -24.51
CA LEU A 652 -7.31 -3.87 -23.65
C LEU A 652 -8.75 -4.34 -23.92
N LYS A 653 -9.15 -4.46 -25.19
CA LYS A 653 -10.46 -4.99 -25.58
C LYS A 653 -10.67 -6.41 -25.06
N ARG A 654 -9.68 -7.29 -25.20
CA ARG A 654 -9.73 -8.65 -24.66
C ARG A 654 -9.88 -8.68 -23.14
N MET A 655 -9.28 -7.74 -22.43
CA MET A 655 -9.35 -7.64 -20.97
C MET A 655 -10.59 -6.91 -20.45
N SER A 656 -11.32 -6.20 -21.31
CA SER A 656 -12.53 -5.43 -20.99
C SER A 656 -13.77 -6.33 -20.86
N VAL A 657 -13.70 -7.31 -19.96
CA VAL A 657 -14.82 -8.21 -19.65
C VAL A 657 -15.99 -7.46 -18.99
N PRO A 658 -17.26 -7.89 -19.13
CA PRO A 658 -18.41 -7.09 -18.68
C PRO A 658 -18.34 -6.60 -17.23
N ASN A 659 -17.82 -7.41 -16.31
CA ASN A 659 -17.78 -7.06 -14.89
C ASN A 659 -16.60 -6.16 -14.48
N VAL A 660 -15.64 -5.87 -15.37
CA VAL A 660 -14.55 -4.91 -15.08
C VAL A 660 -14.93 -3.48 -15.45
N ILE A 661 -16.15 -3.27 -15.97
CA ILE A 661 -16.66 -1.97 -16.41
C ILE A 661 -17.76 -1.52 -15.45
N SER A 662 -17.77 -0.24 -15.08
CA SER A 662 -18.80 0.37 -14.25
C SER A 662 -19.27 1.71 -14.80
N GLU A 663 -20.30 2.28 -14.19
CA GLU A 663 -20.73 3.66 -14.45
C GLU A 663 -19.66 4.71 -14.10
N LYS A 664 -18.61 4.33 -13.35
CA LYS A 664 -17.52 5.22 -12.89
C LYS A 664 -16.18 4.92 -13.55
N GLY A 665 -16.18 4.21 -14.68
CA GLY A 665 -14.97 3.80 -15.39
C GLY A 665 -14.63 2.32 -15.23
N TYR A 666 -13.38 1.97 -15.55
CA TYR A 666 -12.84 0.65 -15.30
C TYR A 666 -12.64 0.39 -13.82
N LEU A 667 -12.93 -0.84 -13.42
CA LEU A 667 -12.56 -1.38 -12.13
C LEU A 667 -11.10 -1.84 -12.15
N ASP A 668 -10.45 -1.83 -10.98
CA ASP A 668 -9.02 -2.13 -10.87
C ASP A 668 -8.63 -3.49 -11.43
N SER A 669 -9.44 -4.50 -11.14
CA SER A 669 -9.26 -5.82 -11.72
C SER A 669 -10.54 -6.64 -11.69
N ALA A 670 -10.57 -7.67 -12.53
CA ALA A 670 -11.61 -8.69 -12.53
C ALA A 670 -11.03 -10.06 -12.85
N ARG A 671 -11.73 -11.12 -12.42
CA ARG A 671 -11.45 -12.47 -12.92
C ARG A 671 -11.78 -12.55 -14.41
N ARG A 672 -10.98 -13.32 -15.14
CA ARG A 672 -11.09 -13.55 -16.59
C ARG A 672 -12.43 -14.16 -16.99
N ASP A 673 -13.04 -14.95 -16.12
CA ASP A 673 -14.38 -15.51 -16.34
C ASP A 673 -15.50 -14.46 -16.19
N GLY A 674 -15.16 -13.23 -15.79
CA GLY A 674 -16.08 -12.14 -15.59
C GLY A 674 -17.01 -12.35 -14.41
N ARG A 675 -16.77 -13.29 -13.49
CA ARG A 675 -17.68 -13.56 -12.36
C ARG A 675 -17.44 -12.66 -11.15
N LEU A 676 -16.19 -12.24 -10.93
CA LEU A 676 -15.80 -11.40 -9.81
C LEU A 676 -14.99 -10.20 -10.31
N ALA A 677 -15.25 -9.04 -9.74
CA ALA A 677 -14.48 -7.83 -9.98
C ALA A 677 -14.31 -7.04 -8.68
N VAL A 678 -13.22 -6.28 -8.60
CA VAL A 678 -12.97 -5.40 -7.47
C VAL A 678 -13.91 -4.20 -7.57
N PRO A 679 -14.76 -3.89 -6.57
CA PRO A 679 -15.72 -2.80 -6.62
C PRO A 679 -15.06 -1.43 -6.36
N VAL A 680 -13.93 -1.16 -7.02
CA VAL A 680 -13.11 0.04 -6.89
C VAL A 680 -12.62 0.48 -8.27
N ALA A 681 -12.78 1.76 -8.57
CA ALA A 681 -12.15 2.41 -9.71
C ALA A 681 -11.08 3.38 -9.21
N SER A 682 -9.82 3.20 -9.61
CA SER A 682 -8.67 4.03 -9.19
C SER A 682 -8.11 4.91 -10.31
N TRP A 683 -7.28 5.89 -9.92
CA TRP A 683 -6.47 6.68 -10.85
C TRP A 683 -5.44 5.83 -11.58
N GLU A 684 -4.81 4.86 -10.91
CA GLU A 684 -3.85 3.95 -11.53
C GLU A 684 -4.47 3.21 -12.70
N THR A 685 -5.72 2.74 -12.55
CA THR A 685 -6.37 2.05 -13.65
C THR A 685 -6.88 3.01 -14.72
N ASN A 686 -7.65 4.02 -14.32
CA ASN A 686 -8.37 4.88 -15.25
C ASN A 686 -7.53 6.04 -15.77
N GLY A 687 -6.83 6.73 -14.87
CA GLY A 687 -5.99 7.88 -15.19
C GLY A 687 -4.77 7.50 -16.04
N LEU A 688 -4.15 6.35 -15.79
CA LEU A 688 -3.01 5.88 -16.58
C LEU A 688 -3.43 5.45 -18.00
N LEU A 689 -4.54 4.70 -18.12
CA LEU A 689 -5.13 4.40 -19.43
C LEU A 689 -5.51 5.68 -20.17
N GLN A 690 -6.13 6.65 -19.49
CA GLN A 690 -6.48 7.93 -20.09
C GLN A 690 -5.24 8.68 -20.59
N LEU A 691 -4.16 8.74 -19.80
CA LEU A 691 -2.90 9.37 -20.20
C LEU A 691 -2.31 8.71 -21.43
N THR A 692 -2.31 7.39 -21.45
CA THR A 692 -1.81 6.59 -22.58
C THR A 692 -2.59 6.88 -23.85
N LEU A 693 -3.92 6.88 -23.77
CA LEU A 693 -4.77 7.12 -24.93
C LEU A 693 -4.72 8.58 -25.40
N SER A 694 -4.42 9.52 -24.48
CA SER A 694 -4.11 10.91 -24.80
C SER A 694 -2.74 11.10 -25.47
N GLY A 695 -1.93 10.02 -25.57
CA GLY A 695 -0.63 10.01 -26.25
C GLY A 695 0.58 10.16 -25.31
N GLY A 696 0.40 10.07 -24.00
CA GLY A 696 1.46 10.34 -23.03
C GLY A 696 1.92 11.80 -23.02
N VAL A 697 3.02 12.06 -22.33
CA VAL A 697 3.70 13.37 -22.26
C VAL A 697 5.21 13.27 -22.47
N ASP A 698 5.72 12.10 -22.84
CA ASP A 698 7.13 11.83 -23.12
C ASP A 698 7.65 12.67 -24.30
N GLU A 699 6.96 12.69 -25.44
CA GLU A 699 7.35 13.50 -26.60
C GLU A 699 7.24 15.03 -26.32
N PRO A 700 6.16 15.55 -25.70
CA PRO A 700 6.14 16.95 -25.26
C PRO A 700 7.30 17.29 -24.32
N ASN A 701 7.63 16.41 -23.36
CA ASN A 701 8.74 16.63 -22.44
C ASN A 701 10.10 16.57 -23.14
N GLU A 702 10.28 15.79 -24.21
CA GLU A 702 11.46 15.89 -25.08
C GLU A 702 11.65 17.33 -25.59
N ASN A 703 10.59 17.94 -26.10
CA ASN A 703 10.62 19.31 -26.62
C ASN A 703 10.89 20.34 -25.52
N HIS A 704 10.29 20.16 -24.34
CA HIS A 704 10.57 21.00 -23.18
C HIS A 704 12.04 20.88 -22.72
N LEU A 705 12.60 19.66 -22.66
CA LEU A 705 14.01 19.46 -22.34
C LEU A 705 14.94 20.07 -23.39
N LYS A 706 14.58 20.06 -24.68
CA LYS A 706 15.32 20.77 -25.73
C LYS A 706 15.28 22.27 -25.51
N ARG A 707 14.11 22.84 -25.20
CA ARG A 707 13.91 24.26 -24.86
C ARG A 707 14.78 24.68 -23.67
N ASP A 708 14.86 23.83 -22.65
CA ASP A 708 15.65 24.08 -21.43
C ASP A 708 17.12 23.65 -21.54
N ARG A 709 17.57 23.20 -22.72
CA ARG A 709 18.95 22.71 -23.00
C ARG A 709 19.39 21.55 -22.10
N LYS A 710 18.43 20.70 -21.71
CA LYS A 710 18.63 19.49 -20.90
C LYS A 710 18.57 18.19 -21.70
N TRP A 711 18.09 18.25 -22.94
CA TRP A 711 17.98 17.08 -23.82
C TRP A 711 19.30 16.33 -24.00
N GLY A 712 20.41 17.04 -24.28
CA GLY A 712 21.71 16.38 -24.51
C GLY A 712 22.23 15.62 -23.29
N GLU A 713 21.98 16.11 -22.07
CA GLU A 713 22.33 15.43 -20.82
C GLU A 713 21.46 14.17 -20.63
N PHE A 714 20.15 14.28 -20.87
CA PHE A 714 19.21 13.15 -20.83
C PHE A 714 19.58 12.06 -21.85
N GLU A 715 19.75 12.45 -23.11
CA GLU A 715 20.00 11.52 -24.22
C GLU A 715 21.31 10.77 -24.03
N ALA A 716 22.40 11.46 -23.67
CA ALA A 716 23.70 10.83 -23.43
C ALA A 716 23.62 9.83 -22.27
N LEU A 717 22.94 10.20 -21.19
CA LEU A 717 22.76 9.35 -20.03
C LEU A 717 21.95 8.08 -20.34
N ILE A 718 20.78 8.22 -20.95
CA ILE A 718 19.91 7.07 -21.23
C ILE A 718 20.50 6.20 -22.34
N SER A 719 21.19 6.78 -23.32
CA SER A 719 21.94 6.02 -24.32
C SER A 719 23.04 5.19 -23.66
N TRP A 720 23.78 5.77 -22.72
CA TRP A 720 24.77 5.02 -21.95
C TRP A 720 24.12 3.93 -21.10
N GLN A 721 23.03 4.24 -20.37
CA GLN A 721 22.36 3.33 -19.44
C GLN A 721 21.75 2.12 -20.14
N TYR A 722 21.03 2.34 -21.25
CA TYR A 722 20.34 1.28 -21.99
C TYR A 722 21.19 0.70 -23.13
N GLY A 723 22.29 1.34 -23.52
CA GLY A 723 23.15 0.88 -24.62
C GLY A 723 23.82 -0.48 -24.37
N VAL A 724 23.86 -0.94 -23.12
CA VAL A 724 24.33 -2.29 -22.74
C VAL A 724 23.29 -3.38 -22.92
N PHE A 725 22.06 -3.04 -23.33
CA PHE A 725 21.00 -4.02 -23.50
C PHE A 725 21.37 -5.03 -24.62
N PRO A 726 21.39 -6.35 -24.34
CA PRO A 726 21.84 -7.33 -25.32
C PRO A 726 20.98 -7.35 -26.60
N GLY A 727 21.64 -7.33 -27.75
CA GLY A 727 21.00 -7.37 -29.07
C GLY A 727 20.56 -6.01 -29.64
N TYR A 728 20.83 -4.91 -28.93
CA TYR A 728 20.63 -3.55 -29.47
C TYR A 728 21.77 -3.11 -30.41
N THR A 729 23.02 -3.47 -30.08
CA THR A 729 24.23 -3.12 -30.86
C THR A 729 24.62 -4.16 -31.88
#